data_AF-A0A959I732-F1
#
_entry.id   AF-A0A959I732-F1
#
_cell.length_a   1.000
_cell.length_b   1.000
_cell.length_c   1.000
_cell.angle_alpha   90.00
_cell.angle_beta   90.00
_cell.angle_gamma   90.00
#
_symmetry.space_group_name_H-M   'P 1'
#
loop_
_entity.id
_entity.type
_entity.pdbx_description
1 polymer ?
#
loop_
_entity_poly.entity_id
_entity_poly.type
_entity_poly.pdbx_seq_one_letter_code
_entity_poly.pdbx_strand_id
1 'polypeptide(L)'
;MKEQRVTNDLIKIGIFFGGPSREREISFAGGRTVYDNLNKSLFQPVPVFVDSYRNFILLDWAYVYKGTIRDFYPPVEALPPSPHAFQVYLESLGELSDAELDALIARVGRRVEMSELPQLMDLAFLALHGEYGEDGQLQGLLESLKIPYTGSGLRACSIGIDKAFQKKLMEAGGFRCPQVRVLGRQEWLNGDRATLFAEAKTELGLPLVIRPANQGSSIGVSILGEETAFPAFTEAVDQAFFRKEIEAESWQALAGESRIRFVRELTDIREGLGFPLAANGEVIRHPEELLKWLDGLAGTAVLESFWSEQTVILESFLRGKEFSCIVLRQEDGSSVALPPTEIVKGGEVFDYRSKYLPGLSRKLTPIQLPDEQIQAIRHECERLFEYLDFATYARIDGFIDERGEIFLNDPNTTSGMLPSSFFFHQAAEIGLNPSQFLSFIVRVSLQERIAHHTEIVPAQRSLLEKLDRQLASLRREERQKKKIAVLLGGYSYERHISVESGRNIFEKLASSDKYDPIPVFVLGDEKGHRLFQIPINLLLKDNADDIRDKILHFRKHPVVEEIKRLATPITGKYASEDVVFEPRELSYEQLAELADGVFIALHGRPGEDGEVQRKLEAVGLPYNGSGPRSSSITINKYETLQILKKHGFSVTDQLLVYQEDYFQHSVSTLERIEERFGYPLVAKPVDDGCSSAVKVIRDRRQLRAYFNLLFRQPDETLPEDRQTLRLDAKEEFPCKPVALLEALVTAKGARHFLEITGGLLTHQERDKLRYEVFEPSEALASGEVLSLEEKFLAGEGQNITPARFATGPFDYAYIAQEVKATFERAARVLNVQGYARIDAFVRVYDSGQVETIIIEVNSLPGMTPATCIYHQAAINGYKPYHFIDKILEFGFHERKADPVVE
;
A
#
# COMPACT_ATOMS: atom_id res chain seq x y z
N MET A 1 0.54 -33.62 34.22
CA MET A 1 1.06 -34.24 32.99
C MET A 1 1.22 -33.12 31.99
N LYS A 2 2.45 -32.86 31.53
CA LYS A 2 2.74 -31.84 30.51
C LYS A 2 2.25 -32.39 29.17
N GLU A 3 1.22 -31.78 28.60
CA GLU A 3 0.86 -32.01 27.20
C GLU A 3 2.06 -31.61 26.34
N GLN A 4 2.70 -32.61 25.74
CA GLN A 4 3.56 -32.41 24.58
C GLN A 4 2.67 -31.85 23.46
N ARG A 5 2.67 -30.53 23.29
CA ARG A 5 2.30 -29.93 22.00
C ARG A 5 3.22 -30.59 20.96
N VAL A 6 2.66 -31.42 20.10
CA VAL A 6 3.29 -31.79 18.83
C VAL A 6 3.68 -30.47 18.18
N THR A 7 4.98 -30.18 18.10
CA THR A 7 5.46 -29.07 17.28
C THR A 7 5.03 -29.39 15.85
N ASN A 8 3.98 -28.74 15.38
CA ASN A 8 3.53 -28.86 14.01
C ASN A 8 4.71 -28.38 13.15
N ASP A 9 5.36 -29.29 12.44
CA ASP A 9 6.51 -28.98 11.60
C ASP A 9 6.01 -28.16 10.40
N LEU A 10 6.02 -26.83 10.53
CA LEU A 10 5.52 -25.89 9.51
C LEU A 10 6.34 -26.03 8.23
N ILE A 11 5.70 -25.84 7.07
CA ILE A 11 6.37 -25.84 5.78
C ILE A 11 7.07 -24.48 5.60
N LYS A 12 8.38 -24.48 5.38
CA LYS A 12 9.16 -23.25 5.21
C LYS A 12 9.01 -22.71 3.79
N ILE A 13 8.49 -21.49 3.67
CA ILE A 13 8.28 -20.81 2.39
C ILE A 13 9.28 -19.67 2.25
N GLY A 14 10.25 -19.82 1.35
CA GLY A 14 11.19 -18.77 0.98
C GLY A 14 10.52 -17.74 0.08
N ILE A 15 10.21 -16.56 0.58
CA ILE A 15 9.56 -15.50 -0.19
C ILE A 15 10.67 -14.66 -0.83
N PHE A 16 10.77 -14.70 -2.15
CA PHE A 16 11.74 -13.90 -2.92
C PHE A 16 11.08 -12.61 -3.38
N PHE A 17 11.67 -11.47 -3.02
CA PHE A 17 11.14 -10.13 -3.35
C PHE A 17 12.26 -9.09 -3.45
N GLY A 18 11.98 -7.93 -4.04
CA GLY A 18 12.98 -6.93 -4.44
C GLY A 18 13.47 -7.16 -5.87
N GLY A 19 14.76 -7.43 -6.04
CA GLY A 19 15.39 -7.82 -7.30
C GLY A 19 16.10 -6.68 -8.04
N PRO A 20 16.79 -7.01 -9.14
CA PRO A 20 17.52 -6.04 -9.96
C PRO A 20 16.64 -5.23 -10.92
N SER A 21 15.41 -5.69 -11.15
CA SER A 21 14.45 -5.03 -12.05
C SER A 21 14.07 -3.63 -11.57
N ARG A 22 13.59 -2.79 -12.50
CA ARG A 22 12.96 -1.49 -12.20
C ARG A 22 11.65 -1.65 -11.41
N GLU A 23 11.06 -2.84 -11.42
CA GLU A 23 9.84 -3.21 -10.69
C GLU A 23 10.12 -3.67 -9.24
N ARG A 24 11.34 -3.49 -8.73
CA ARG A 24 11.74 -3.99 -7.41
C ARG A 24 10.96 -3.41 -6.23
N GLU A 25 10.47 -2.17 -6.32
CA GLU A 25 9.60 -1.58 -5.28
C GLU A 25 8.23 -2.29 -5.24
N ILE A 26 7.71 -2.66 -6.41
CA ILE A 26 6.46 -3.44 -6.55
C ILE A 26 6.66 -4.83 -5.98
N SER A 27 7.79 -5.45 -6.34
CA SER A 27 8.19 -6.77 -5.85
C SER A 27 8.32 -6.77 -4.33
N PHE A 28 8.95 -5.73 -3.76
CA PHE A 28 9.07 -5.55 -2.32
C PHE A 28 7.71 -5.44 -1.63
N ALA A 29 6.82 -4.59 -2.14
CA ALA A 29 5.47 -4.46 -1.59
C ALA A 29 4.63 -5.74 -1.73
N GLY A 30 4.75 -6.46 -2.85
CA GLY A 30 4.11 -7.76 -3.09
C GLY A 30 4.64 -8.85 -2.15
N GLY A 31 5.96 -8.90 -1.94
CA GLY A 31 6.61 -9.80 -0.98
C GLY A 31 6.12 -9.59 0.45
N ARG A 32 5.94 -8.32 0.87
CA ARG A 32 5.31 -7.99 2.15
C ARG A 32 3.87 -8.52 2.25
N THR A 33 3.05 -8.37 1.21
CA THR A 33 1.68 -8.91 1.19
C THR A 33 1.68 -10.42 1.36
N VAL A 34 2.55 -11.14 0.65
CA VAL A 34 2.70 -12.60 0.78
C VAL A 34 3.15 -12.96 2.20
N TYR A 35 4.16 -12.26 2.74
CA TYR A 35 4.65 -12.48 4.10
C TYR A 35 3.55 -12.32 5.16
N ASP A 36 2.67 -11.33 5.01
CA ASP A 36 1.57 -11.07 5.93
C ASP A 36 0.39 -12.05 5.79
N ASN A 37 0.12 -12.51 4.56
CA ASN A 37 -1.06 -13.29 4.24
C ASN A 37 -0.82 -14.80 4.16
N LEU A 38 0.41 -15.30 4.16
CA LEU A 38 0.65 -16.75 4.28
C LEU A 38 0.01 -17.31 5.55
N ASN A 39 -0.71 -18.42 5.41
CA ASN A 39 -1.37 -19.09 6.54
C ASN A 39 -0.32 -19.58 7.55
N LYS A 40 -0.25 -18.93 8.71
CA LYS A 40 0.76 -19.17 9.76
C LYS A 40 0.59 -20.52 10.46
N SER A 41 -0.53 -21.20 10.24
CA SER A 41 -0.78 -22.56 10.74
C SER A 41 -0.19 -23.64 9.82
N LEU A 42 0.07 -23.30 8.55
CA LEU A 42 0.67 -24.20 7.54
C LEU A 42 2.14 -23.86 7.27
N PHE A 43 2.44 -22.56 7.20
CA PHE A 43 3.66 -22.05 6.61
C PHE A 43 4.48 -21.24 7.60
N GLN A 44 5.79 -21.45 7.56
CA GLN A 44 6.78 -20.56 8.16
C GLN A 44 7.36 -19.66 7.05
N PRO A 45 7.07 -18.35 7.04
CA PRO A 45 7.62 -17.45 6.04
C PRO A 45 9.12 -17.19 6.30
N VAL A 46 9.91 -17.25 5.24
CA VAL A 46 11.35 -16.97 5.23
C VAL A 46 11.60 -15.83 4.23
N PRO A 47 11.81 -14.59 4.69
CA PRO A 47 11.92 -13.43 3.80
C PRO A 47 13.30 -13.37 3.15
N VAL A 48 13.38 -13.69 1.86
CA VAL A 48 14.60 -13.64 1.05
C VAL A 48 14.56 -12.40 0.16
N PHE A 49 15.13 -11.31 0.65
CA PHE A 49 15.28 -10.10 -0.13
C PHE A 49 16.40 -10.28 -1.16
N VAL A 50 16.14 -9.93 -2.41
CA VAL A 50 17.13 -9.92 -3.49
C VAL A 50 17.52 -8.47 -3.75
N ASP A 51 18.79 -8.14 -3.65
CA ASP A 51 19.24 -6.79 -4.00
C ASP A 51 19.50 -6.62 -5.50
N SER A 52 19.94 -5.41 -5.87
CA SER A 52 20.23 -5.04 -7.25
C SER A 52 21.42 -5.75 -7.88
N TYR A 53 22.34 -6.25 -7.05
CA TYR A 53 23.47 -7.07 -7.48
C TYR A 53 23.14 -8.56 -7.41
N ARG A 54 21.87 -8.93 -7.20
CA ARG A 54 21.36 -10.30 -7.14
C ARG A 54 21.88 -11.10 -5.94
N ASN A 55 22.27 -10.43 -4.87
CA ASN A 55 22.59 -11.10 -3.61
C ASN A 55 21.31 -11.52 -2.91
N PHE A 56 21.32 -12.73 -2.36
CA PHE A 56 20.25 -13.20 -1.48
C PHE A 56 20.52 -12.75 -0.06
N ILE A 57 19.54 -12.10 0.55
CA ILE A 57 19.62 -11.58 1.91
C ILE A 57 18.46 -12.17 2.69
N LEU A 58 18.77 -12.97 3.72
CA LEU A 58 17.78 -13.34 4.73
C LEU A 58 17.49 -12.08 5.55
N LEU A 59 16.39 -11.41 5.21
CA LEU A 59 16.06 -10.09 5.72
C LEU A 59 15.50 -10.20 7.13
N ASP A 60 15.95 -9.35 8.04
CA ASP A 60 15.31 -9.24 9.34
C ASP A 60 13.88 -8.71 9.15
N TRP A 61 12.93 -9.40 9.78
CA TRP A 61 11.50 -9.19 9.52
C TRP A 61 11.04 -7.74 9.72
N ALA A 62 11.72 -6.95 10.55
CA ALA A 62 11.39 -5.54 10.80
C ALA A 62 11.52 -4.69 9.53
N TYR A 63 12.43 -5.05 8.62
CA TYR A 63 12.65 -4.34 7.36
C TYR A 63 11.61 -4.66 6.30
N VAL A 64 10.92 -5.81 6.37
CA VAL A 64 9.79 -6.16 5.49
C VAL A 64 8.69 -5.10 5.54
N TYR A 65 8.57 -4.38 6.67
CA TYR A 65 7.53 -3.37 6.88
C TYR A 65 7.96 -1.95 6.49
N LYS A 66 9.16 -1.74 5.94
CA LYS A 66 9.58 -0.41 5.43
C LYS A 66 8.71 0.03 4.24
N GLY A 67 8.68 1.33 3.96
CA GLY A 67 7.82 1.91 2.92
C GLY A 67 8.36 1.61 1.52
N THR A 68 9.64 1.89 1.32
CA THR A 68 10.40 1.63 0.09
C THR A 68 11.73 0.95 0.41
N ILE A 69 12.38 0.37 -0.60
CA ILE A 69 13.72 -0.22 -0.44
C ILE A 69 14.73 0.85 0.03
N ARG A 70 14.62 2.08 -0.50
CA ARG A 70 15.50 3.22 -0.17
C ARG A 70 15.40 3.68 1.28
N ASP A 71 14.38 3.28 2.02
CA ASP A 71 14.22 3.63 3.44
C ASP A 71 15.16 2.85 4.36
N PHE A 72 15.74 1.75 3.88
CA PHE A 72 16.59 0.89 4.69
C PHE A 72 17.80 0.30 3.96
N TYR A 73 17.80 0.29 2.62
CA TYR A 73 18.86 -0.31 1.83
C TYR A 73 19.22 0.57 0.63
N PRO A 74 20.40 1.21 0.64
CA PRO A 74 21.48 1.06 1.62
C PRO A 74 21.15 1.71 2.99
N PRO A 75 21.76 1.22 4.09
CA PRO A 75 21.61 1.83 5.42
C PRO A 75 22.05 3.30 5.45
N VAL A 76 21.36 4.13 6.24
CA VAL A 76 21.59 5.58 6.31
C VAL A 76 23.03 5.93 6.70
N GLU A 77 23.66 5.13 7.55
CA GLU A 77 25.04 5.33 8.01
C GLU A 77 26.07 5.13 6.91
N ALA A 78 25.71 4.42 5.84
CA ALA A 78 26.57 4.18 4.68
C ALA A 78 26.36 5.21 3.56
N LEU A 79 25.35 6.07 3.68
CA LEU A 79 25.07 7.08 2.68
C LEU A 79 26.11 8.21 2.72
N PRO A 80 26.56 8.71 1.55
CA PRO A 80 27.40 9.89 1.50
C PRO A 80 26.64 11.13 2.00
N PRO A 81 27.33 12.15 2.55
CA PRO A 81 26.69 13.40 2.94
C PRO A 81 25.94 14.03 1.77
N SER A 82 24.65 14.27 1.97
CA SER A 82 23.73 14.79 0.94
C SER A 82 23.05 16.06 1.47
N PRO A 83 23.48 17.27 1.02
CA PRO A 83 22.88 18.53 1.45
C PRO A 83 21.36 18.59 1.28
N HIS A 84 20.81 17.92 0.27
CA HIS A 84 19.39 17.91 -0.04
C HIS A 84 18.68 16.61 0.41
N ALA A 85 19.38 15.75 1.15
CA ALA A 85 18.88 14.49 1.70
C ALA A 85 18.22 13.58 0.65
N PHE A 86 18.82 13.47 -0.54
CA PHE A 86 18.35 12.54 -1.56
C PHE A 86 18.44 11.08 -1.05
N GLN A 87 17.35 10.34 -1.19
CA GLN A 87 17.32 8.89 -1.04
C GLN A 87 17.85 8.23 -2.31
N VAL A 88 18.65 7.18 -2.18
CA VAL A 88 19.29 6.50 -3.31
C VAL A 88 19.15 5.00 -3.21
N TYR A 89 19.38 4.31 -4.32
CA TYR A 89 19.51 2.85 -4.36
C TYR A 89 20.96 2.43 -4.11
N LEU A 90 21.20 1.14 -3.82
CA LEU A 90 22.52 0.61 -3.48
C LEU A 90 23.55 0.96 -4.57
N GLU A 91 23.14 0.93 -5.83
CA GLU A 91 24.00 1.16 -6.99
C GLU A 91 24.58 2.58 -7.07
N SER A 92 23.98 3.53 -6.36
CA SER A 92 24.52 4.89 -6.22
C SER A 92 25.79 4.95 -5.37
N LEU A 93 26.09 3.90 -4.57
CA LEU A 93 27.34 3.82 -3.81
C LEU A 93 28.55 3.41 -4.69
N GLY A 94 28.31 3.03 -5.95
CA GLY A 94 29.36 2.59 -6.87
C GLY A 94 29.76 1.14 -6.66
N GLU A 95 30.98 0.80 -7.06
CA GLU A 95 31.52 -0.55 -6.91
C GLU A 95 31.95 -0.77 -5.46
N LEU A 96 31.27 -1.69 -4.79
CA LEU A 96 31.57 -2.10 -3.42
C LEU A 96 32.35 -3.41 -3.45
N SER A 97 33.36 -3.53 -2.59
CA SER A 97 33.99 -4.82 -2.31
C SER A 97 33.03 -5.76 -1.58
N ASP A 98 33.27 -7.08 -1.66
CA ASP A 98 32.46 -8.06 -0.91
C ASP A 98 32.41 -7.77 0.60
N ALA A 99 33.51 -7.29 1.18
CA ALA A 99 33.57 -6.95 2.59
C ALA A 99 32.71 -5.73 2.96
N GLU A 100 32.66 -4.71 2.09
CA GLU A 100 31.79 -3.54 2.27
C GLU A 100 30.33 -3.95 2.11
N LEU A 101 30.02 -4.72 1.08
CA LEU A 101 28.67 -5.23 0.83
C LEU A 101 28.17 -6.09 2.00
N ASP A 102 28.98 -7.02 2.49
CA ASP A 102 28.64 -7.86 3.64
C ASP A 102 28.40 -7.01 4.90
N ALA A 103 29.16 -5.92 5.09
CA ALA A 103 28.96 -4.99 6.19
C ALA A 103 27.64 -4.21 6.08
N LEU A 104 27.20 -3.86 4.87
CA LEU A 104 25.88 -3.26 4.62
C LEU A 104 24.75 -4.27 4.87
N ILE A 105 24.89 -5.48 4.32
CA ILE A 105 23.89 -6.55 4.46
C ILE A 105 23.70 -6.91 5.93
N ALA A 106 24.78 -6.99 6.71
CA ALA A 106 24.74 -7.29 8.15
C ALA A 106 23.93 -6.28 8.99
N ARG A 107 23.60 -5.10 8.44
CA ARG A 107 22.72 -4.12 9.10
C ARG A 107 21.24 -4.44 8.98
N VAL A 108 20.87 -5.19 7.94
CA VAL A 108 19.46 -5.45 7.60
C VAL A 108 19.09 -6.93 7.65
N GLY A 109 20.08 -7.81 7.72
CA GLY A 109 19.91 -9.25 7.76
C GLY A 109 21.22 -9.99 7.58
N ARG A 110 21.20 -11.09 6.82
CA ARG A 110 22.39 -11.90 6.54
C ARG A 110 22.44 -12.30 5.07
N ARG A 111 23.62 -12.21 4.44
CA ARG A 111 23.86 -12.76 3.10
C ARG A 111 23.70 -14.27 3.12
N VAL A 112 23.03 -14.80 2.10
CA VAL A 112 22.72 -16.23 1.96
C VAL A 112 23.37 -16.73 0.68
N GLU A 113 24.17 -17.78 0.81
CA GLU A 113 24.75 -18.43 -0.34
C GLU A 113 23.72 -19.34 -1.04
N MET A 114 23.87 -19.53 -2.35
CA MET A 114 22.96 -20.40 -3.13
C MET A 114 22.85 -21.80 -2.54
N SER A 115 23.95 -22.34 -2.02
CA SER A 115 24.01 -23.67 -1.41
C SER A 115 23.29 -23.79 -0.05
N GLU A 116 22.93 -22.66 0.57
CA GLU A 116 22.18 -22.59 1.83
C GLU A 116 20.65 -22.55 1.61
N LEU A 117 20.18 -22.26 0.39
CA LEU A 117 18.74 -22.13 0.12
C LEU A 117 17.95 -23.42 0.43
N PRO A 118 18.41 -24.65 0.08
CA PRO A 118 17.66 -25.88 0.38
C PRO A 118 17.48 -26.17 1.88
N GLN A 119 18.32 -25.60 2.75
CA GLN A 119 18.21 -25.77 4.20
C GLN A 119 17.28 -24.71 4.83
N LEU A 120 17.09 -23.58 4.15
CA LEU A 120 16.26 -22.47 4.61
C LEU A 120 14.79 -22.63 4.25
N MET A 121 14.46 -23.32 3.14
CA MET A 121 13.09 -23.44 2.64
C MET A 121 12.77 -24.80 2.05
N ASP A 122 11.49 -25.15 2.11
CA ASP A 122 10.92 -26.33 1.45
C ASP A 122 10.35 -25.96 0.06
N LEU A 123 9.95 -24.71 -0.13
CA LEU A 123 9.42 -24.14 -1.38
C LEU A 123 9.75 -22.65 -1.48
N ALA A 124 10.03 -22.17 -2.69
CA ALA A 124 10.24 -20.76 -3.00
C ALA A 124 8.96 -20.09 -3.54
N PHE A 125 8.47 -19.06 -2.86
CA PHE A 125 7.41 -18.20 -3.35
C PHE A 125 8.01 -17.01 -4.10
N LEU A 126 7.71 -16.86 -5.38
CA LEU A 126 8.30 -15.85 -6.25
C LEU A 126 7.41 -14.61 -6.33
N ALA A 127 7.78 -13.57 -5.58
CA ALA A 127 7.16 -12.24 -5.61
C ALA A 127 8.12 -11.20 -6.25
N LEU A 128 8.86 -11.63 -7.28
CA LEU A 128 9.76 -10.80 -8.07
C LEU A 128 9.14 -10.52 -9.45
N HIS A 129 9.18 -9.26 -9.87
CA HIS A 129 8.67 -8.79 -11.15
C HIS A 129 9.79 -8.33 -12.08
N GLY A 130 9.58 -8.48 -13.38
CA GLY A 130 10.53 -8.11 -14.44
C GLY A 130 11.77 -9.02 -14.50
N GLU A 131 12.90 -8.47 -14.97
CA GLU A 131 14.15 -9.23 -15.14
C GLU A 131 14.56 -9.95 -13.85
N TYR A 132 15.13 -11.15 -13.98
CA TYR A 132 15.50 -12.10 -12.93
C TYR A 132 14.31 -12.81 -12.25
N GLY A 133 13.14 -12.18 -12.18
CA GLY A 133 11.93 -12.74 -11.57
C GLY A 133 11.00 -13.46 -12.55
N GLU A 134 10.79 -12.88 -13.74
CA GLU A 134 9.80 -13.33 -14.72
C GLU A 134 10.40 -13.85 -16.03
N ASP A 135 11.73 -13.88 -16.15
CA ASP A 135 12.45 -14.29 -17.36
C ASP A 135 12.98 -15.73 -17.32
N GLY A 136 12.78 -16.44 -16.20
CA GLY A 136 13.23 -17.82 -16.01
C GLY A 136 14.59 -17.97 -15.32
N GLN A 137 15.34 -16.88 -15.05
CA GLN A 137 16.68 -16.98 -14.45
C GLN A 137 16.63 -17.58 -13.03
N LEU A 138 15.80 -17.02 -12.14
CA LEU A 138 15.67 -17.53 -10.78
C LEU A 138 15.03 -18.92 -10.75
N GLN A 139 14.08 -19.18 -11.64
CA GLN A 139 13.44 -20.49 -11.80
C GLN A 139 14.49 -21.56 -12.13
N GLY A 140 15.37 -21.30 -13.11
CA GLY A 140 16.45 -22.23 -13.46
C GLY A 140 17.42 -22.50 -12.30
N LEU A 141 17.72 -21.47 -11.52
CA LEU A 141 18.52 -21.62 -10.29
C LEU A 141 17.82 -22.54 -9.29
N LEU A 142 16.54 -22.32 -9.01
CA LEU A 142 15.77 -23.13 -8.05
C LEU A 142 15.60 -24.57 -8.52
N GLU A 143 15.37 -24.80 -9.82
CA GLU A 143 15.33 -26.14 -10.40
C GLU A 143 16.66 -26.87 -10.22
N SER A 144 17.81 -26.19 -10.38
CA SER A 144 19.13 -26.77 -10.16
C SER A 144 19.36 -27.20 -8.70
N LEU A 145 18.73 -26.49 -7.76
CA LEU A 145 18.75 -26.77 -6.32
C LEU A 145 17.64 -27.74 -5.87
N LYS A 146 16.77 -28.17 -6.80
CA LYS A 146 15.60 -29.04 -6.54
C LYS A 146 14.57 -28.42 -5.59
N ILE A 147 14.55 -27.10 -5.49
CA ILE A 147 13.59 -26.34 -4.68
C ILE A 147 12.35 -26.09 -5.56
N PRO A 148 11.17 -26.62 -5.21
CA PRO A 148 9.95 -26.28 -5.93
C PRO A 148 9.61 -24.80 -5.71
N TYR A 149 8.89 -24.19 -6.65
CA TYR A 149 8.59 -22.76 -6.58
C TYR A 149 7.24 -22.39 -7.20
N THR A 150 6.72 -21.21 -6.87
CA THR A 150 5.42 -20.74 -7.37
C THR A 150 5.46 -20.14 -8.77
N GLY A 151 4.34 -20.24 -9.50
CA GLY A 151 4.17 -19.62 -10.81
C GLY A 151 4.48 -20.57 -11.98
N SER A 152 5.03 -20.04 -13.06
CA SER A 152 5.29 -20.76 -14.31
C SER A 152 6.75 -21.21 -14.46
N GLY A 153 6.98 -22.19 -15.34
CA GLY A 153 8.31 -22.72 -15.65
C GLY A 153 9.20 -21.76 -16.47
N LEU A 154 10.47 -22.11 -16.65
CA LEU A 154 11.46 -21.30 -17.38
C LEU A 154 10.96 -20.88 -18.76
N ARG A 155 10.44 -21.83 -19.55
CA ARG A 155 9.98 -21.58 -20.92
C ARG A 155 8.86 -20.54 -20.96
N ALA A 156 7.80 -20.76 -20.18
CA ALA A 156 6.67 -19.86 -20.07
C ALA A 156 7.09 -18.45 -19.64
N CYS A 157 7.97 -18.35 -18.64
CA CYS A 157 8.51 -17.08 -18.15
C CYS A 157 9.31 -16.34 -19.24
N SER A 158 10.25 -17.02 -19.90
CA SER A 158 11.04 -16.41 -20.99
C SER A 158 10.17 -15.90 -22.15
N ILE A 159 9.03 -16.55 -22.42
CA ILE A 159 8.06 -16.12 -23.42
C ILE A 159 7.19 -14.96 -22.89
N GLY A 160 6.77 -15.02 -21.63
CA GLY A 160 5.87 -14.04 -21.03
C GLY A 160 6.47 -12.65 -20.91
N ILE A 161 7.77 -12.56 -20.62
CA ILE A 161 8.44 -11.26 -20.43
C ILE A 161 8.78 -10.56 -21.76
N ASP A 162 9.14 -11.32 -22.81
CA ASP A 162 9.49 -10.78 -24.12
C ASP A 162 8.23 -10.55 -24.97
N LYS A 163 7.66 -9.34 -24.86
CA LYS A 163 6.45 -8.97 -25.59
C LYS A 163 6.60 -9.07 -27.11
N ALA A 164 7.80 -8.89 -27.66
CA ALA A 164 8.00 -8.95 -29.10
C ALA A 164 7.91 -10.40 -29.61
N PHE A 165 8.49 -11.34 -28.86
CA PHE A 165 8.41 -12.77 -29.19
C PHE A 165 7.05 -13.37 -28.83
N GLN A 166 6.49 -12.98 -27.68
CA GLN A 166 5.15 -13.35 -27.22
C GLN A 166 4.09 -13.10 -28.30
N LYS A 167 4.09 -11.91 -28.91
CA LYS A 167 3.13 -11.56 -29.98
C LYS A 167 3.23 -12.48 -31.19
N LYS A 168 4.45 -12.80 -31.64
CA LYS A 168 4.67 -13.73 -32.76
C LYS A 168 4.08 -15.11 -32.46
N LEU A 169 4.25 -15.59 -31.23
CA LEU A 169 3.65 -16.86 -30.80
C LEU A 169 2.13 -16.78 -30.73
N MET A 170 1.57 -15.70 -30.18
CA MET A 170 0.12 -15.49 -30.12
C MET A 170 -0.51 -15.45 -31.53
N GLU A 171 0.11 -14.74 -32.47
CA GLU A 171 -0.34 -14.70 -33.87
C GLU A 171 -0.28 -16.10 -34.51
N ALA A 172 0.81 -16.84 -34.30
CA ALA A 172 0.95 -18.22 -34.77
C ALA A 172 -0.08 -19.18 -34.13
N GLY A 173 -0.51 -18.89 -32.91
CA GLY A 173 -1.58 -19.59 -32.19
C GLY A 173 -3.00 -19.17 -32.59
N GLY A 174 -3.13 -18.27 -33.57
CA GLY A 174 -4.41 -17.78 -34.07
C GLY A 174 -5.13 -16.82 -33.10
N PHE A 175 -4.42 -16.25 -32.13
CA PHE A 175 -4.98 -15.23 -31.24
C PHE A 175 -4.95 -13.86 -31.93
N ARG A 176 -6.03 -13.09 -31.79
CA ARG A 176 -6.05 -11.71 -32.28
C ARG A 176 -5.20 -10.83 -31.37
N CYS A 177 -4.26 -10.12 -31.97
CA CYS A 177 -3.33 -9.20 -31.31
C CYS A 177 -3.39 -7.83 -32.00
N PRO A 178 -3.01 -6.74 -31.30
CA PRO A 178 -2.70 -5.49 -31.98
C PRO A 178 -1.55 -5.69 -32.97
N GLN A 179 -1.53 -4.91 -34.06
CA GLN A 179 -0.38 -4.90 -34.95
C GLN A 179 0.80 -4.25 -34.23
N VAL A 180 1.97 -4.87 -34.38
CA VAL A 180 3.20 -4.47 -33.67
C VAL A 180 4.33 -4.24 -34.66
N ARG A 181 5.06 -3.15 -34.47
CA ARG A 181 6.39 -2.93 -35.04
C ARG A 181 7.43 -2.94 -33.91
N VAL A 182 8.50 -3.69 -34.14
CA VAL A 182 9.63 -3.80 -33.20
C VAL A 182 10.72 -2.85 -33.64
N LEU A 183 11.17 -1.97 -32.74
CA LEU A 183 12.22 -0.98 -32.99
C LEU A 183 13.46 -1.32 -32.14
N GLY A 184 14.60 -1.53 -32.80
CA GLY A 184 15.86 -1.78 -32.11
C GLY A 184 16.54 -0.48 -31.64
N ARG A 185 17.27 -0.53 -30.53
CA ARG A 185 17.98 0.66 -30.01
C ARG A 185 18.98 1.25 -31.02
N GLN A 186 19.74 0.42 -31.72
CA GLN A 186 20.71 0.90 -32.72
C GLN A 186 20.04 1.50 -33.96
N GLU A 187 18.87 0.99 -34.34
CA GLU A 187 18.04 1.57 -35.40
C GLU A 187 17.54 2.96 -34.98
N TRP A 188 17.11 3.12 -33.73
CA TRP A 188 16.67 4.40 -33.19
C TRP A 188 17.78 5.45 -33.04
N LEU A 189 18.95 5.04 -32.57
CA LEU A 189 20.07 5.94 -32.31
C LEU A 189 20.77 6.39 -33.60
N ASN A 190 20.89 5.50 -34.59
CA ASN A 190 21.65 5.77 -35.82
C ASN A 190 20.75 6.06 -37.04
N GLY A 191 19.47 5.68 -36.97
CA GLY A 191 18.52 5.84 -38.07
C GLY A 191 17.90 7.22 -38.16
N ASP A 192 17.25 7.48 -39.29
CA ASP A 192 16.44 8.70 -39.46
C ASP A 192 15.11 8.54 -38.71
N ARG A 193 15.06 9.15 -37.51
CA ARG A 193 13.88 9.16 -36.63
C ARG A 193 12.62 9.68 -37.33
N ALA A 194 12.74 10.63 -38.26
CA ALA A 194 11.59 11.17 -38.98
C ALA A 194 11.00 10.15 -39.94
N THR A 195 11.86 9.38 -40.62
CA THR A 195 11.44 8.25 -41.45
C THR A 195 10.80 7.15 -40.61
N LEU A 196 11.40 6.78 -39.47
CA LEU A 196 10.82 5.79 -38.55
C LEU A 196 9.43 6.19 -38.07
N PHE A 197 9.21 7.48 -37.78
CA PHE A 197 7.90 8.00 -37.41
C PHE A 197 6.89 7.91 -38.57
N ALA A 198 7.30 8.28 -39.79
CA ALA A 198 6.44 8.24 -40.97
C ALA A 198 6.00 6.81 -41.31
N GLU A 199 6.92 5.85 -41.19
CA GLU A 199 6.63 4.44 -41.41
C GLU A 199 5.70 3.88 -40.32
N ALA A 200 6.00 4.14 -39.04
CA ALA A 200 5.13 3.73 -37.92
C ALA A 200 3.69 4.27 -38.09
N LYS A 201 3.56 5.52 -38.53
CA LYS A 201 2.24 6.13 -38.81
C LYS A 201 1.51 5.47 -39.96
N THR A 202 2.22 5.02 -41.00
CA THR A 202 1.63 4.35 -42.17
C THR A 202 1.24 2.91 -41.85
N GLU A 203 2.05 2.20 -41.08
CA GLU A 203 1.84 0.80 -40.73
C GLU A 203 0.81 0.61 -39.61
N LEU A 204 0.90 1.41 -38.54
CA LEU A 204 0.13 1.21 -37.31
C LEU A 204 -0.99 2.24 -37.10
N GLY A 205 -0.89 3.39 -37.76
CA GLY A 205 -1.82 4.52 -37.58
C GLY A 205 -1.59 5.31 -36.29
N LEU A 206 -2.44 6.31 -36.07
CA LEU A 206 -2.58 7.04 -34.80
C LEU A 206 -4.03 6.90 -34.30
N PRO A 207 -4.28 6.83 -32.97
CA PRO A 207 -3.30 6.84 -31.87
C PRO A 207 -2.33 5.65 -31.89
N LEU A 208 -1.15 5.81 -31.28
CA LEU A 208 -0.08 4.80 -31.21
C LEU A 208 0.33 4.56 -29.76
N VAL A 209 0.59 3.31 -29.39
CA VAL A 209 1.14 2.94 -28.08
C VAL A 209 2.63 2.62 -28.24
N ILE A 210 3.47 3.16 -27.36
CA ILE A 210 4.91 2.91 -27.33
C ILE A 210 5.26 2.33 -25.97
N ARG A 211 5.97 1.20 -25.96
CA ARG A 211 6.34 0.53 -24.71
C ARG A 211 7.66 -0.25 -24.82
N PRO A 212 8.41 -0.43 -23.71
CA PRO A 212 9.56 -1.32 -23.68
C PRO A 212 9.13 -2.78 -23.90
N ALA A 213 9.97 -3.58 -24.55
CA ALA A 213 9.64 -4.99 -24.79
C ALA A 213 9.66 -5.84 -23.50
N ASN A 214 10.63 -5.61 -22.61
CA ASN A 214 10.92 -6.50 -21.48
C ASN A 214 10.54 -5.91 -20.11
N GLN A 215 9.81 -4.80 -20.07
CA GLN A 215 9.39 -4.15 -18.82
C GLN A 215 7.91 -4.40 -18.52
N GLY A 216 7.58 -4.64 -17.26
CA GLY A 216 6.20 -4.74 -16.78
C GLY A 216 5.62 -3.41 -16.27
N SER A 217 4.47 -3.50 -15.62
CA SER A 217 3.90 -2.44 -14.75
C SER A 217 3.72 -1.03 -15.37
N SER A 218 3.53 -0.95 -16.69
CA SER A 218 3.43 0.32 -17.44
C SER A 218 4.67 1.22 -17.35
N ILE A 219 5.82 0.69 -16.93
CA ILE A 219 7.06 1.45 -16.87
C ILE A 219 7.50 1.78 -18.30
N GLY A 220 7.73 3.08 -18.58
CA GLY A 220 8.16 3.55 -19.89
C GLY A 220 7.09 3.50 -20.99
N VAL A 221 5.80 3.37 -20.64
CA VAL A 221 4.69 3.32 -21.61
C VAL A 221 4.16 4.72 -21.92
N SER A 222 3.97 5.02 -23.19
CA SER A 222 3.40 6.29 -23.68
C SER A 222 2.31 6.03 -24.72
N ILE A 223 1.25 6.85 -24.71
CA ILE A 223 0.18 6.82 -25.71
C ILE A 223 0.20 8.14 -26.47
N LEU A 224 0.41 8.06 -27.78
CA LEU A 224 0.42 9.20 -28.68
C LEU A 224 -0.95 9.40 -29.30
N GLY A 225 -1.55 10.58 -29.13
CA GLY A 225 -2.86 10.93 -29.68
C GLY A 225 -2.89 11.14 -31.20
N GLU A 226 -4.08 11.43 -31.75
CA GLU A 226 -4.31 11.54 -33.20
C GLU A 226 -3.56 12.72 -33.85
N GLU A 227 -3.38 13.83 -33.12
CA GLU A 227 -2.70 15.04 -33.59
C GLU A 227 -1.19 15.06 -33.24
N THR A 228 -0.63 13.92 -32.85
CA THR A 228 0.76 13.85 -32.37
C THR A 228 1.77 14.30 -33.42
N ALA A 229 2.66 15.20 -33.01
CA ALA A 229 3.79 15.66 -33.79
C ALA A 229 5.06 14.83 -33.51
N PHE A 230 6.01 14.89 -34.45
CA PHE A 230 7.28 14.16 -34.39
C PHE A 230 8.10 14.33 -33.08
N PRO A 231 8.15 15.52 -32.44
CA PRO A 231 8.87 15.67 -31.17
C PRO A 231 8.32 14.79 -30.04
N ALA A 232 6.99 14.70 -29.91
CA ALA A 232 6.36 13.87 -28.88
C ALA A 232 6.57 12.37 -29.15
N PHE A 233 6.66 11.96 -30.41
CA PHE A 233 7.09 10.60 -30.76
C PHE A 233 8.53 10.32 -30.32
N THR A 234 9.44 11.28 -30.55
CA THR A 234 10.84 11.16 -30.15
C THR A 234 10.98 11.05 -28.63
N GLU A 235 10.27 11.89 -27.89
CA GLU A 235 10.25 11.86 -26.42
C GLU A 235 9.71 10.52 -25.89
N ALA A 236 8.61 10.03 -26.45
CA ALA A 236 8.00 8.75 -26.03
C ALA A 236 8.89 7.53 -26.32
N VAL A 237 9.55 7.50 -27.49
CA VAL A 237 10.50 6.42 -27.81
C VAL A 237 11.73 6.51 -26.91
N ASP A 238 12.24 7.72 -26.64
CA ASP A 238 13.36 7.92 -25.71
C ASP A 238 13.00 7.49 -24.29
N GLN A 239 11.80 7.84 -23.81
CA GLN A 239 11.28 7.39 -22.53
C GLN A 239 11.21 5.85 -22.46
N ALA A 240 10.73 5.18 -23.51
CA ALA A 240 10.68 3.71 -23.56
C ALA A 240 12.08 3.06 -23.62
N PHE A 241 13.09 3.77 -24.12
CA PHE A 241 14.49 3.38 -24.01
C PHE A 241 15.17 3.83 -22.70
N PHE A 242 14.46 4.47 -21.79
CA PHE A 242 15.01 5.08 -20.57
C PHE A 242 16.11 6.09 -20.87
N ARG A 243 15.81 7.00 -21.80
CA ARG A 243 16.63 8.14 -22.20
C ARG A 243 15.82 9.42 -22.02
N LYS A 244 16.50 10.52 -21.68
CA LYS A 244 15.89 11.84 -21.55
C LYS A 244 16.82 12.92 -22.10
N GLU A 245 16.29 13.75 -22.98
CA GLU A 245 16.99 14.93 -23.46
C GLU A 245 16.66 16.14 -22.57
N ILE A 246 17.67 16.95 -22.24
CA ILE A 246 17.55 18.15 -21.41
C ILE A 246 18.27 19.29 -22.10
N GLU A 247 17.56 20.38 -22.36
CA GLU A 247 18.14 21.61 -22.87
C GLU A 247 18.63 22.51 -21.73
N ALA A 248 19.78 23.17 -21.94
CA ALA A 248 20.33 24.14 -20.98
C ALA A 248 19.32 25.23 -20.61
N GLU A 249 18.59 25.77 -21.58
CA GLU A 249 17.59 26.82 -21.34
C GLU A 249 16.47 26.32 -20.41
N SER A 250 15.97 25.11 -20.66
CA SER A 250 14.95 24.46 -19.82
C SER A 250 15.45 24.23 -18.39
N TRP A 251 16.72 23.82 -18.21
CA TRP A 251 17.30 23.66 -16.88
C TRP A 251 17.52 25.00 -16.17
N GLN A 252 18.02 26.00 -16.87
CA GLN A 252 18.28 27.34 -16.33
C GLN A 252 17.00 28.06 -15.90
N ALA A 253 15.86 27.75 -16.53
CA ALA A 253 14.55 28.25 -16.13
C ALA A 253 14.06 27.71 -14.77
N LEU A 254 14.57 26.55 -14.31
CA LEU A 254 14.26 26.01 -13.00
C LEU A 254 15.11 26.68 -11.91
N ALA A 255 14.54 26.91 -10.72
CA ALA A 255 15.26 27.49 -9.58
C ALA A 255 14.87 26.83 -8.25
N GLY A 256 15.80 26.83 -7.28
CA GLY A 256 15.58 26.38 -5.91
C GLY A 256 14.99 24.97 -5.82
N GLU A 257 13.84 24.86 -5.17
CA GLU A 257 13.15 23.60 -4.89
C GLU A 257 12.74 22.82 -6.15
N SER A 258 12.43 23.52 -7.26
CA SER A 258 12.04 22.86 -8.52
C SER A 258 13.18 22.04 -9.13
N ARG A 259 14.44 22.47 -8.97
CA ARG A 259 15.61 21.69 -9.41
C ARG A 259 15.78 20.43 -8.58
N ILE A 260 15.61 20.56 -7.27
CA ILE A 260 15.70 19.43 -6.33
C ILE A 260 14.60 18.42 -6.65
N ARG A 261 13.37 18.88 -6.90
CA ARG A 261 12.24 18.03 -7.29
C ARG A 261 12.52 17.25 -8.57
N PHE A 262 13.00 17.93 -9.62
CA PHE A 262 13.36 17.30 -10.89
C PHE A 262 14.39 16.16 -10.71
N VAL A 263 15.45 16.41 -9.94
CA VAL A 263 16.48 15.39 -9.67
C VAL A 263 15.93 14.25 -8.80
N ARG A 264 15.02 14.56 -7.87
CA ARG A 264 14.36 13.58 -7.00
C ARG A 264 13.44 12.66 -7.81
N GLU A 265 12.67 13.21 -8.75
CA GLU A 265 11.86 12.46 -9.72
C GLU A 265 12.74 11.54 -10.60
N LEU A 266 13.87 12.05 -11.10
CA LEU A 266 14.83 11.24 -11.86
C LEU A 266 15.42 10.07 -11.07
N THR A 267 15.53 10.20 -9.75
CA THR A 267 16.07 9.15 -8.86
C THR A 267 15.09 8.00 -8.67
N ASP A 268 13.80 8.23 -8.89
CA ASP A 268 12.78 7.19 -8.76
C ASP A 268 12.76 6.27 -9.97
N ILE A 269 13.09 5.00 -9.79
CA ILE A 269 13.12 4.02 -10.89
C ILE A 269 11.73 3.68 -11.46
N ARG A 270 10.65 4.05 -10.75
CA ARG A 270 9.28 3.82 -11.20
C ARG A 270 8.88 4.78 -12.32
N GLU A 271 9.43 6.00 -12.31
CA GLU A 271 9.03 7.08 -13.22
C GLU A 271 10.22 7.77 -13.93
N GLY A 272 11.37 7.87 -13.26
CA GLY A 272 12.61 8.47 -13.73
C GLY A 272 13.62 7.49 -14.34
N LEU A 273 14.89 7.87 -14.42
CA LEU A 273 15.94 7.04 -15.02
C LEU A 273 16.63 6.12 -14.00
N GLY A 274 16.65 6.50 -12.72
CA GLY A 274 17.47 5.87 -11.70
C GLY A 274 18.96 6.18 -11.85
N PHE A 275 19.75 5.71 -10.89
CA PHE A 275 21.20 5.85 -10.87
C PHE A 275 21.87 4.48 -10.72
N PRO A 276 23.03 4.23 -11.36
CA PRO A 276 23.78 5.19 -12.18
C PRO A 276 23.11 5.50 -13.53
N LEU A 277 23.39 6.71 -14.02
CA LEU A 277 23.00 7.15 -15.35
C LEU A 277 24.20 7.73 -16.10
N ALA A 278 24.14 7.72 -17.44
CA ALA A 278 25.11 8.37 -18.30
C ALA A 278 24.59 9.75 -18.71
N ALA A 279 25.33 10.81 -18.41
CA ALA A 279 25.05 12.17 -18.86
C ALA A 279 26.04 12.53 -19.98
N ASN A 280 25.60 12.55 -21.24
CA ASN A 280 26.47 12.67 -22.42
C ASN A 280 27.65 11.67 -22.43
N GLY A 281 27.42 10.46 -21.91
CA GLY A 281 28.44 9.41 -21.78
C GLY A 281 29.28 9.47 -20.50
N GLU A 282 29.17 10.53 -19.68
CA GLU A 282 29.79 10.60 -18.36
C GLU A 282 28.94 9.86 -17.32
N VAL A 283 29.55 9.00 -16.51
CA VAL A 283 28.84 8.20 -15.51
C VAL A 283 28.58 9.01 -14.26
N ILE A 284 27.31 9.25 -13.96
CA ILE A 284 26.84 9.91 -12.74
C ILE A 284 26.20 8.87 -11.84
N ARG A 285 26.67 8.78 -10.58
CA ARG A 285 26.20 7.75 -9.62
C ARG A 285 25.27 8.32 -8.57
N HIS A 286 25.40 9.61 -8.27
CA HIS A 286 24.66 10.24 -7.19
C HIS A 286 23.82 11.45 -7.66
N PRO A 287 22.61 11.66 -7.10
CA PRO A 287 21.77 12.83 -7.40
C PRO A 287 22.47 14.19 -7.22
N GLU A 288 23.28 14.33 -6.17
CA GLU A 288 24.07 15.56 -5.92
C GLU A 288 25.15 15.79 -6.99
N GLU A 289 25.69 14.73 -7.59
CA GLU A 289 26.64 14.86 -8.71
C GLU A 289 25.90 15.33 -9.96
N LEU A 290 24.71 14.76 -10.23
CA LEU A 290 23.88 15.19 -11.36
C LEU A 290 23.48 16.66 -11.25
N LEU A 291 23.06 17.10 -10.06
CA LEU A 291 22.65 18.48 -9.83
C LEU A 291 23.80 19.45 -10.18
N LYS A 292 25.02 19.16 -9.71
CA LYS A 292 26.22 19.94 -10.02
C LYS A 292 26.57 19.89 -11.51
N TRP A 293 26.41 18.72 -12.14
CA TRP A 293 26.69 18.54 -13.55
C TRP A 293 25.73 19.36 -14.42
N LEU A 294 24.44 19.31 -14.13
CA LEU A 294 23.40 20.08 -14.84
C LEU A 294 23.57 21.59 -14.66
N ASP A 295 24.02 22.06 -13.49
CA ASP A 295 24.32 23.48 -13.28
C ASP A 295 25.42 24.01 -14.22
N GLY A 296 26.28 23.13 -14.74
CA GLY A 296 27.29 23.45 -15.75
C GLY A 296 26.82 23.29 -17.21
N LEU A 297 25.56 22.94 -17.45
CA LEU A 297 25.05 22.61 -18.78
C LEU A 297 24.99 23.85 -19.70
N ALA A 298 25.70 23.78 -20.82
CA ALA A 298 25.80 24.87 -21.80
C ALA A 298 25.00 24.63 -23.10
N GLY A 299 24.44 23.44 -23.30
CA GLY A 299 23.66 23.07 -24.49
C GLY A 299 22.68 21.94 -24.19
N THR A 300 22.48 21.03 -25.13
CA THR A 300 21.65 19.84 -24.94
C THR A 300 22.45 18.72 -24.28
N ALA A 301 21.84 18.08 -23.28
CA ALA A 301 22.34 16.86 -22.65
C ALA A 301 21.39 15.70 -22.91
N VAL A 302 21.96 14.52 -23.11
CA VAL A 302 21.24 13.26 -23.09
C VAL A 302 21.59 12.55 -21.79
N LEU A 303 20.57 12.25 -21.00
CA LEU A 303 20.65 11.36 -19.85
C LEU A 303 20.16 9.96 -20.25
N GLU A 304 20.90 8.92 -19.91
CA GLU A 304 20.51 7.53 -20.21
C GLU A 304 20.67 6.64 -18.97
N SER A 305 19.67 5.80 -18.69
CA SER A 305 19.77 4.82 -17.63
C SER A 305 20.76 3.70 -17.98
N PHE A 306 21.45 3.16 -16.97
CA PHE A 306 22.24 1.94 -17.13
C PHE A 306 21.35 0.69 -17.30
N TRP A 307 20.10 0.75 -16.84
CA TRP A 307 19.07 -0.27 -17.08
C TRP A 307 18.15 0.16 -18.21
N SER A 308 18.75 0.32 -19.39
CA SER A 308 18.06 0.69 -20.63
C SER A 308 17.50 -0.53 -21.35
N GLU A 309 16.49 -0.31 -22.18
CA GLU A 309 15.87 -1.34 -23.02
C GLU A 309 16.66 -1.48 -24.34
N GLN A 310 16.72 -2.69 -24.92
CA GLN A 310 17.34 -2.86 -26.25
C GLN A 310 16.31 -2.88 -27.38
N THR A 311 15.05 -3.11 -27.05
CA THR A 311 13.95 -3.26 -28.00
C THR A 311 12.69 -2.58 -27.48
N VAL A 312 12.14 -1.66 -28.28
CA VAL A 312 10.87 -1.00 -28.02
C VAL A 312 9.81 -1.53 -28.99
N ILE A 313 8.59 -1.61 -28.51
CA ILE A 313 7.43 -2.04 -29.27
C ILE A 313 6.54 -0.83 -29.54
N LEU A 314 6.21 -0.63 -30.81
CA LEU A 314 5.19 0.31 -31.29
C LEU A 314 3.95 -0.50 -31.65
N GLU A 315 2.80 -0.15 -31.10
CA GLU A 315 1.55 -0.91 -31.29
C GLU A 315 0.40 -0.02 -31.77
N SER A 316 -0.40 -0.57 -32.68
CA SER A 316 -1.67 0.03 -33.06
C SER A 316 -2.57 0.17 -31.84
N PHE A 317 -3.19 1.34 -31.65
CA PHE A 317 -4.09 1.55 -30.52
C PHE A 317 -5.38 0.72 -30.66
N LEU A 318 -5.69 -0.09 -29.64
CA LEU A 318 -6.92 -0.86 -29.57
C LEU A 318 -8.04 -0.02 -28.94
N ARG A 319 -9.16 0.12 -29.67
CA ARG A 319 -10.40 0.71 -29.15
C ARG A 319 -11.30 -0.40 -28.62
N GLY A 320 -11.87 -0.19 -27.44
CA GLY A 320 -12.77 -1.15 -26.81
C GLY A 320 -12.72 -1.08 -25.30
N LYS A 321 -13.38 -2.03 -24.64
CA LYS A 321 -13.29 -2.21 -23.19
C LYS A 321 -12.04 -3.01 -22.87
N GLU A 322 -11.13 -2.42 -22.09
CA GLU A 322 -9.95 -3.09 -21.57
C GLU A 322 -10.31 -4.01 -20.40
N PHE A 323 -9.79 -5.23 -20.40
CA PHE A 323 -10.02 -6.20 -19.34
C PHE A 323 -8.73 -6.90 -18.88
N SER A 324 -8.76 -7.40 -17.66
CA SER A 324 -7.78 -8.34 -17.11
C SER A 324 -8.49 -9.61 -16.65
N CYS A 325 -7.93 -10.78 -16.93
CA CYS A 325 -8.48 -12.08 -16.53
C CYS A 325 -7.38 -12.96 -15.91
N ILE A 326 -7.61 -13.41 -14.68
CA ILE A 326 -6.76 -14.39 -14.01
C ILE A 326 -7.20 -15.79 -14.42
N VAL A 327 -6.27 -16.57 -14.93
CA VAL A 327 -6.47 -18.00 -15.22
C VAL A 327 -5.71 -18.82 -14.19
N LEU A 328 -6.35 -19.86 -13.65
CA LEU A 328 -5.80 -20.73 -12.63
C LEU A 328 -5.76 -22.18 -13.12
N ARG A 329 -4.69 -22.89 -12.77
CA ARG A 329 -4.62 -24.34 -12.86
C ARG A 329 -5.33 -24.98 -11.68
N GLN A 330 -6.14 -26.00 -11.94
CA GLN A 330 -6.88 -26.77 -10.94
C GLN A 330 -6.11 -28.03 -10.53
N GLU A 331 -6.50 -28.62 -9.40
CA GLU A 331 -5.86 -29.85 -8.88
C GLU A 331 -6.08 -31.08 -9.77
N ASP A 332 -7.07 -31.05 -10.67
CA ASP A 332 -7.31 -32.11 -11.67
C ASP A 332 -6.50 -31.91 -12.97
N GLY A 333 -5.71 -30.84 -13.04
CA GLY A 333 -4.90 -30.48 -14.21
C GLY A 333 -5.61 -29.60 -15.23
N SER A 334 -6.90 -29.30 -15.09
CA SER A 334 -7.61 -28.37 -15.98
C SER A 334 -7.34 -26.91 -15.63
N SER A 335 -7.66 -25.97 -16.53
CA SER A 335 -7.60 -24.53 -16.27
C SER A 335 -8.99 -23.93 -16.03
N VAL A 336 -9.09 -22.89 -15.21
CA VAL A 336 -10.30 -22.08 -15.03
C VAL A 336 -9.97 -20.59 -15.04
N ALA A 337 -10.62 -19.83 -15.93
CA ALA A 337 -10.59 -18.37 -15.94
C ALA A 337 -11.58 -17.80 -14.91
N LEU A 338 -11.10 -16.91 -14.06
CA LEU A 338 -11.89 -16.13 -13.12
C LEU A 338 -12.67 -15.01 -13.83
N PRO A 339 -13.62 -14.31 -13.16
CA PRO A 339 -14.43 -13.30 -13.83
C PRO A 339 -13.54 -12.15 -14.33
N PRO A 340 -13.55 -11.83 -15.65
CA PRO A 340 -12.72 -10.75 -16.17
C PRO A 340 -13.14 -9.40 -15.60
N THR A 341 -12.16 -8.56 -15.27
CA THR A 341 -12.35 -7.24 -14.67
C THR A 341 -12.15 -6.15 -15.71
N GLU A 342 -13.11 -5.24 -15.87
CA GLU A 342 -12.97 -4.03 -16.69
C GLU A 342 -12.10 -3.00 -15.98
N ILE A 343 -11.24 -2.35 -16.76
CA ILE A 343 -10.45 -1.20 -16.33
C ILE A 343 -11.11 0.06 -16.86
N VAL A 344 -11.85 0.78 -16.01
CA VAL A 344 -12.50 2.04 -16.39
C VAL A 344 -11.55 3.20 -16.09
N LYS A 345 -11.13 3.90 -17.16
CA LYS A 345 -10.16 5.00 -17.11
C LYS A 345 -10.86 6.30 -16.70
N GLY A 346 -10.34 6.98 -15.67
CA GLY A 346 -10.53 8.43 -15.51
C GLY A 346 -9.72 9.16 -16.60
N GLY A 347 -10.13 10.37 -17.00
CA GLY A 347 -9.66 11.03 -18.24
C GLY A 347 -8.17 11.36 -18.42
N GLU A 348 -7.25 10.85 -17.59
CA GLU A 348 -5.80 10.99 -17.75
C GLU A 348 -5.12 9.62 -17.91
N VAL A 349 -3.92 9.64 -18.50
CA VAL A 349 -3.16 8.44 -18.92
C VAL A 349 -2.96 7.46 -17.76
N PHE A 350 -3.07 6.16 -18.07
CA PHE A 350 -2.98 5.06 -17.10
C PHE A 350 -1.51 4.77 -16.72
N ASP A 351 -1.03 5.46 -15.69
CA ASP A 351 0.34 5.35 -15.18
C ASP A 351 0.50 4.24 -14.12
N TYR A 352 1.74 4.02 -13.68
CA TYR A 352 2.10 3.08 -12.60
C TYR A 352 1.24 3.30 -11.33
N ARG A 353 1.07 4.57 -10.93
CA ARG A 353 0.29 4.96 -9.75
C ARG A 353 -1.15 4.49 -9.89
N SER A 354 -1.76 4.67 -11.07
CA SER A 354 -3.15 4.30 -11.37
C SER A 354 -3.45 2.80 -11.32
N LYS A 355 -2.44 1.94 -11.55
CA LYS A 355 -2.58 0.47 -11.52
C LYS A 355 -2.58 -0.12 -10.11
N TYR A 356 -1.81 0.48 -9.20
CA TYR A 356 -1.44 -0.15 -7.93
C TYR A 356 -1.90 0.63 -6.70
N LEU A 357 -2.17 1.94 -6.82
CA LEU A 357 -2.72 2.74 -5.72
C LEU A 357 -4.27 2.70 -5.72
N PRO A 358 -4.90 2.49 -4.56
CA PRO A 358 -6.36 2.55 -4.43
C PRO A 358 -6.92 3.91 -4.90
N GLY A 359 -8.07 3.88 -5.60
CA GLY A 359 -8.86 5.09 -5.89
C GLY A 359 -8.56 5.82 -7.21
N LEU A 360 -7.49 5.48 -7.93
CA LEU A 360 -7.13 6.13 -9.20
C LEU A 360 -7.79 5.52 -10.44
N SER A 361 -8.15 4.23 -10.41
CA SER A 361 -8.86 3.53 -11.48
C SER A 361 -10.04 2.74 -10.95
N ARG A 362 -11.18 2.75 -11.67
CA ARG A 362 -12.37 2.00 -11.25
C ARG A 362 -12.37 0.62 -11.89
N LYS A 363 -12.34 -0.41 -11.04
CA LYS A 363 -12.32 -1.82 -11.46
C LYS A 363 -13.73 -2.42 -11.38
N LEU A 364 -14.29 -2.83 -12.52
CA LEU A 364 -15.61 -3.46 -12.56
C LEU A 364 -15.47 -4.96 -12.80
N THR A 365 -15.84 -5.76 -11.79
CA THR A 365 -15.84 -7.22 -11.87
C THR A 365 -17.28 -7.75 -11.67
N PRO A 366 -17.80 -8.59 -12.59
CA PRO A 366 -17.26 -8.82 -13.92
C PRO A 366 -17.38 -7.56 -14.79
N ILE A 367 -16.64 -7.52 -15.89
CA ILE A 367 -16.76 -6.52 -16.96
C ILE A 367 -18.22 -6.38 -17.44
N GLN A 368 -18.64 -5.15 -17.75
CA GLN A 368 -20.03 -4.89 -18.19
C GLN A 368 -20.23 -5.25 -19.67
N LEU A 369 -20.60 -6.49 -19.93
CA LEU A 369 -20.86 -7.06 -21.27
C LEU A 369 -22.01 -8.09 -21.20
N PRO A 370 -22.60 -8.47 -22.35
CA PRO A 370 -23.45 -9.65 -22.45
C PRO A 370 -22.74 -10.91 -21.93
N ASP A 371 -23.48 -11.79 -21.25
CA ASP A 371 -22.95 -13.01 -20.63
C ASP A 371 -22.14 -13.88 -21.60
N GLU A 372 -22.58 -14.02 -22.85
CA GLU A 372 -21.89 -14.78 -23.90
C GLU A 372 -20.49 -14.22 -24.20
N GLN A 373 -20.34 -12.90 -24.23
CA GLN A 373 -19.04 -12.26 -24.48
C GLN A 373 -18.10 -12.41 -23.29
N ILE A 374 -18.62 -12.35 -22.05
CA ILE A 374 -17.83 -12.63 -20.85
C ILE A 374 -17.30 -14.07 -20.88
N GLN A 375 -18.15 -15.02 -21.27
CA GLN A 375 -17.74 -16.42 -21.43
C GLN A 375 -16.72 -16.62 -22.55
N ALA A 376 -16.90 -15.93 -23.69
CA ALA A 376 -15.94 -15.96 -24.79
C ALA A 376 -14.56 -15.45 -24.36
N ILE A 377 -14.49 -14.35 -23.58
CA ILE A 377 -13.23 -13.84 -23.00
C ILE A 377 -12.56 -14.90 -22.14
N ARG A 378 -13.32 -15.53 -21.24
CA ARG A 378 -12.80 -16.57 -20.33
C ARG A 378 -12.20 -17.75 -21.09
N HIS A 379 -12.93 -18.28 -22.05
CA HIS A 379 -12.45 -19.41 -22.85
C HIS A 379 -11.23 -19.06 -23.71
N GLU A 380 -11.17 -17.85 -24.27
CA GLU A 380 -10.01 -17.42 -25.05
C GLU A 380 -8.77 -17.20 -24.16
N CYS A 381 -8.96 -16.75 -22.92
CA CYS A 381 -7.89 -16.67 -21.92
C CYS A 381 -7.41 -18.07 -21.48
N GLU A 382 -8.31 -19.02 -21.22
CA GLU A 382 -7.97 -20.42 -20.94
C GLU A 382 -7.19 -21.05 -22.11
N ARG A 383 -7.63 -20.80 -23.35
CA ARG A 383 -6.93 -21.26 -24.56
C ARG A 383 -5.51 -20.71 -24.66
N LEU A 384 -5.32 -19.43 -24.35
CA LEU A 384 -3.98 -18.81 -24.37
C LEU A 384 -3.09 -19.34 -23.25
N PHE A 385 -3.64 -19.54 -22.06
CA PHE A 385 -2.94 -20.11 -20.92
C PHE A 385 -2.33 -21.47 -21.26
N GLU A 386 -3.11 -22.36 -21.87
CA GLU A 386 -2.62 -23.68 -22.32
C GLU A 386 -1.64 -23.57 -23.50
N TYR A 387 -1.90 -22.67 -24.46
CA TYR A 387 -1.04 -22.50 -25.63
C TYR A 387 0.38 -22.02 -25.27
N LEU A 388 0.49 -21.11 -24.31
CA LEU A 388 1.78 -20.58 -23.82
C LEU A 388 2.42 -21.46 -22.73
N ASP A 389 1.82 -22.61 -22.40
CA ASP A 389 2.34 -23.56 -21.41
C ASP A 389 2.50 -22.92 -20.01
N PHE A 390 1.55 -22.07 -19.64
CA PHE A 390 1.48 -21.49 -18.30
C PHE A 390 1.04 -22.56 -17.29
N ALA A 391 1.69 -22.58 -16.12
CA ALA A 391 1.59 -23.72 -15.22
C ALA A 391 0.60 -23.51 -14.06
N THR A 392 0.86 -22.56 -13.16
CA THR A 392 0.04 -22.38 -11.94
C THR A 392 -1.09 -21.36 -12.15
N TYR A 393 -0.73 -20.17 -12.60
CA TYR A 393 -1.64 -19.06 -12.85
C TYR A 393 -1.03 -18.11 -13.86
N ALA A 394 -1.87 -17.25 -14.45
CA ALA A 394 -1.44 -16.14 -15.28
C ALA A 394 -2.42 -14.98 -15.21
N ARG A 395 -1.92 -13.77 -15.45
CA ARG A 395 -2.76 -12.60 -15.70
C ARG A 395 -2.77 -12.33 -17.20
N ILE A 396 -3.94 -12.40 -17.83
CA ILE A 396 -4.09 -12.16 -19.26
C ILE A 396 -4.88 -10.87 -19.44
N ASP A 397 -4.21 -9.85 -19.97
CA ASP A 397 -4.79 -8.55 -20.26
C ASP A 397 -5.20 -8.47 -21.75
N GLY A 398 -6.32 -7.82 -22.04
CA GLY A 398 -6.88 -7.76 -23.39
C GLY A 398 -7.94 -6.67 -23.58
N PHE A 399 -8.50 -6.62 -24.78
CA PHE A 399 -9.55 -5.70 -25.19
C PHE A 399 -10.67 -6.47 -25.87
N ILE A 400 -11.90 -5.99 -25.71
CA ILE A 400 -13.03 -6.39 -26.56
C ILE A 400 -13.58 -5.15 -27.26
N ASP A 401 -13.69 -5.22 -28.58
CA ASP A 401 -14.19 -4.11 -29.40
C ASP A 401 -15.72 -4.07 -29.45
N GLU A 402 -16.28 -3.05 -30.09
CA GLU A 402 -17.73 -2.87 -30.22
C GLU A 402 -18.41 -3.98 -31.05
N ARG A 403 -17.64 -4.74 -31.85
CA ARG A 403 -18.12 -5.88 -32.63
C ARG A 403 -18.11 -7.18 -31.82
N GLY A 404 -17.60 -7.15 -30.60
CA GLY A 404 -17.44 -8.32 -29.73
C GLY A 404 -16.20 -9.14 -30.03
N GLU A 405 -15.25 -8.61 -30.81
CA GLU A 405 -14.00 -9.29 -31.15
C GLU A 405 -13.00 -9.12 -29.99
N ILE A 406 -12.44 -10.24 -29.52
CA ILE A 406 -11.50 -10.27 -28.40
C ILE A 406 -10.07 -10.18 -28.94
N PHE A 407 -9.30 -9.23 -28.42
CA PHE A 407 -7.89 -9.04 -28.69
C PHE A 407 -7.10 -9.29 -27.40
N LEU A 408 -6.24 -10.31 -27.39
CA LEU A 408 -5.37 -10.56 -26.24
C LEU A 408 -4.10 -9.75 -26.40
N ASN A 409 -3.74 -9.01 -25.35
CA ASN A 409 -2.64 -8.05 -25.41
C ASN A 409 -1.41 -8.49 -24.61
N ASP A 410 -1.55 -8.83 -23.34
CA ASP A 410 -0.40 -8.95 -22.45
C ASP A 410 -0.57 -10.12 -21.47
N PRO A 411 -0.22 -11.36 -21.88
CA PRO A 411 -0.22 -12.51 -20.99
C PRO A 411 1.03 -12.54 -20.09
N ASN A 412 0.84 -12.35 -18.79
CA ASN A 412 1.89 -12.30 -17.78
C ASN A 412 1.92 -13.59 -16.96
N THR A 413 3.10 -14.18 -16.77
CA THR A 413 3.30 -15.40 -15.97
C THR A 413 3.19 -15.17 -14.46
N THR A 414 3.20 -13.91 -14.04
CA THR A 414 2.87 -13.52 -12.68
C THR A 414 1.78 -12.43 -12.69
N SER A 415 1.32 -12.04 -11.51
CA SER A 415 0.41 -10.92 -11.33
C SER A 415 0.90 -10.07 -10.16
N GLY A 416 0.59 -8.78 -10.16
CA GLY A 416 0.87 -7.92 -9.01
C GLY A 416 0.23 -8.51 -7.76
N MET A 417 0.94 -8.48 -6.62
CA MET A 417 0.52 -9.14 -5.37
C MET A 417 0.14 -8.14 -4.29
N LEU A 418 -0.30 -6.94 -4.66
CA LEU A 418 -0.94 -6.03 -3.71
C LEU A 418 -2.39 -6.47 -3.46
N PRO A 419 -2.97 -6.23 -2.27
CA PRO A 419 -4.36 -6.59 -1.99
C PRO A 419 -5.38 -6.05 -3.02
N SER A 420 -5.12 -4.86 -3.56
CA SER A 420 -5.92 -4.21 -4.61
C SER A 420 -5.66 -4.72 -6.04
N SER A 421 -4.81 -5.74 -6.21
CA SER A 421 -4.51 -6.32 -7.53
C SER A 421 -5.64 -7.22 -8.05
N PHE A 422 -5.71 -7.38 -9.38
CA PHE A 422 -6.65 -8.31 -10.01
C PHE A 422 -6.54 -9.74 -9.44
N PHE A 423 -5.34 -10.13 -8.98
CA PHE A 423 -5.06 -11.46 -8.44
C PHE A 423 -5.96 -11.80 -7.25
N PHE A 424 -5.96 -10.96 -6.21
CA PHE A 424 -6.81 -11.19 -5.04
C PHE A 424 -8.26 -10.78 -5.28
N HIS A 425 -8.51 -9.72 -6.06
CA HIS A 425 -9.87 -9.28 -6.37
C HIS A 425 -10.71 -10.36 -7.08
N GLN A 426 -10.16 -11.00 -8.12
CA GLN A 426 -10.90 -12.01 -8.87
C GLN A 426 -11.05 -13.31 -8.05
N ALA A 427 -10.04 -13.67 -7.23
CA ALA A 427 -10.15 -14.79 -6.30
C ALA A 427 -11.23 -14.55 -5.23
N ALA A 428 -11.42 -13.30 -4.79
CA ALA A 428 -12.47 -12.96 -3.84
C ALA A 428 -13.88 -13.10 -4.43
N GLU A 429 -14.07 -12.97 -5.75
CA GLU A 429 -15.38 -13.22 -6.40
C GLU A 429 -15.83 -14.68 -6.28
N ILE A 430 -14.88 -15.62 -6.17
CA ILE A 430 -15.17 -17.03 -5.87
C ILE A 430 -15.16 -17.33 -4.36
N GLY A 431 -14.93 -16.33 -3.51
CA GLY A 431 -15.04 -16.44 -2.05
C GLY A 431 -13.74 -16.78 -1.32
N LEU A 432 -12.58 -16.73 -1.99
CA LEU A 432 -11.29 -16.93 -1.33
C LEU A 432 -10.74 -15.60 -0.82
N ASN A 433 -10.31 -15.58 0.45
CA ASN A 433 -9.47 -14.50 0.96
C ASN A 433 -8.00 -14.68 0.51
N PRO A 434 -7.14 -13.65 0.64
CA PRO A 434 -5.73 -13.74 0.23
C PRO A 434 -4.96 -14.93 0.82
N SER A 435 -5.14 -15.23 2.10
CA SER A 435 -4.46 -16.34 2.79
C SER A 435 -4.85 -17.72 2.23
N GLN A 436 -6.15 -17.93 2.01
CA GLN A 436 -6.67 -19.16 1.42
C GLN A 436 -6.20 -19.31 -0.04
N PHE A 437 -6.20 -18.21 -0.79
CA PHE A 437 -5.76 -18.21 -2.17
C PHE A 437 -4.26 -18.50 -2.30
N LEU A 438 -3.40 -17.88 -1.47
CA LEU A 438 -1.97 -18.20 -1.43
C LEU A 438 -1.71 -19.67 -1.08
N SER A 439 -2.48 -20.24 -0.17
CA SER A 439 -2.39 -21.66 0.19
C SER A 439 -2.70 -22.57 -1.01
N PHE A 440 -3.72 -22.21 -1.81
CA PHE A 440 -4.04 -22.88 -3.08
C PHE A 440 -2.89 -22.75 -4.10
N ILE A 441 -2.34 -21.55 -4.27
CA ILE A 441 -1.22 -21.31 -5.20
C ILE A 441 0.00 -22.15 -4.83
N VAL A 442 0.40 -22.17 -3.55
CA VAL A 442 1.52 -23.01 -3.08
C VAL A 442 1.28 -24.49 -3.40
N ARG A 443 0.07 -24.99 -3.14
CA ARG A 443 -0.28 -26.39 -3.39
C ARG A 443 -0.26 -26.73 -4.88
N VAL A 444 -0.89 -25.92 -5.72
CA VAL A 444 -0.93 -26.16 -7.18
C VAL A 444 0.47 -26.03 -7.78
N SER A 445 1.27 -25.06 -7.36
CA SER A 445 2.65 -24.96 -7.82
C SER A 445 3.49 -26.20 -7.48
N LEU A 446 3.32 -26.79 -6.29
CA LEU A 446 3.95 -28.08 -5.96
C LEU A 446 3.54 -29.18 -6.93
N GLN A 447 2.25 -29.31 -7.23
CA GLN A 447 1.75 -30.28 -8.22
C GLN A 447 2.42 -30.06 -9.58
N GLU A 448 2.42 -28.84 -10.10
CA GLU A 448 2.96 -28.54 -11.41
C GLU A 448 4.47 -28.79 -11.48
N ARG A 449 5.23 -28.44 -10.43
CA ARG A 449 6.66 -28.76 -10.40
C ARG A 449 6.90 -30.27 -10.40
N ILE A 450 6.12 -31.04 -9.63
CA ILE A 450 6.24 -32.50 -9.59
C ILE A 450 5.89 -33.14 -10.95
N ALA A 451 4.91 -32.60 -11.68
CA ALA A 451 4.45 -33.16 -12.95
C ALA A 451 5.42 -32.91 -14.11
N HIS A 452 6.11 -31.77 -14.10
CA HIS A 452 6.96 -31.32 -15.22
C HIS A 452 8.46 -31.56 -15.01
N HIS A 453 8.90 -31.91 -13.79
CA HIS A 453 10.30 -32.30 -13.58
C HIS A 453 10.61 -33.67 -14.20
N THR A 454 11.72 -33.73 -14.95
CA THR A 454 12.26 -34.98 -15.51
C THR A 454 12.89 -35.88 -14.43
N GLU A 455 13.37 -35.28 -13.33
CA GLU A 455 13.88 -36.00 -12.18
C GLU A 455 12.76 -36.26 -11.16
N ILE A 456 12.63 -37.51 -10.71
CA ILE A 456 11.75 -37.84 -9.60
C ILE A 456 12.40 -37.34 -8.31
N VAL A 457 11.77 -36.37 -7.64
CA VAL A 457 12.19 -35.84 -6.34
C VAL A 457 11.21 -36.30 -5.26
N PRO A 458 11.46 -37.42 -4.54
CA PRO A 458 10.53 -37.96 -3.55
C PRO A 458 10.15 -36.98 -2.44
N ALA A 459 11.07 -36.09 -2.06
CA ALA A 459 10.83 -35.05 -1.05
C ALA A 459 9.68 -34.11 -1.43
N GLN A 460 9.56 -33.73 -2.72
CA GLN A 460 8.47 -32.85 -3.19
C GLN A 460 7.10 -33.55 -3.10
N ARG A 461 7.01 -34.84 -3.41
CA ARG A 461 5.77 -35.62 -3.22
C ARG A 461 5.40 -35.73 -1.75
N SER A 462 6.38 -36.03 -0.89
CA SER A 462 6.16 -36.06 0.56
C SER A 462 5.70 -34.70 1.10
N LEU A 463 6.21 -33.60 0.53
CA LEU A 463 5.82 -32.25 0.89
C LEU A 463 4.37 -31.94 0.48
N LEU A 464 3.97 -32.32 -0.73
CA LEU A 464 2.58 -32.19 -1.20
C LEU A 464 1.61 -32.99 -0.32
N GLU A 465 1.94 -34.25 0.00
CA GLU A 465 1.13 -35.07 0.90
C GLU A 465 1.04 -34.50 2.31
N LYS A 466 2.14 -33.92 2.82
CA LYS A 466 2.18 -33.22 4.11
C LYS A 466 1.22 -32.02 4.09
N LEU A 467 1.28 -31.19 3.05
CA LEU A 467 0.41 -30.04 2.88
C LEU A 467 -1.07 -30.44 2.79
N ASP A 468 -1.41 -31.44 1.98
CA ASP A 468 -2.79 -31.93 1.85
C ASP A 468 -3.34 -32.47 3.21
N ARG A 469 -2.51 -33.17 3.99
CA ARG A 469 -2.89 -33.60 5.36
C ARG A 469 -3.11 -32.42 6.30
N GLN A 470 -2.24 -31.41 6.27
CA GLN A 470 -2.36 -30.23 7.13
C GLN A 470 -3.61 -29.39 6.77
N LEU A 471 -3.89 -29.18 5.48
CA LEU A 471 -5.11 -28.51 5.01
C LEU A 471 -6.38 -29.24 5.49
N ALA A 472 -6.38 -30.58 5.44
CA ALA A 472 -7.50 -31.38 5.94
C ALA A 472 -7.68 -31.29 7.46
N SER A 473 -6.59 -31.10 8.24
CA SER A 473 -6.65 -30.88 9.69
C SER A 473 -7.22 -29.51 10.04
N LEU A 474 -6.77 -28.46 9.33
CA LEU A 474 -7.19 -27.09 9.60
C LEU A 474 -8.70 -26.89 9.52
N ARG A 475 -9.36 -27.52 8.55
CA ARG A 475 -10.83 -27.48 8.45
C ARG A 475 -11.54 -28.05 9.67
N ARG A 476 -10.94 -29.01 10.37
CA ARG A 476 -11.51 -29.56 11.61
C ARG A 476 -11.27 -28.63 12.79
N GLU A 477 -10.14 -27.92 12.79
CA GLU A 477 -9.70 -27.01 13.85
C GLU A 477 -10.29 -25.61 13.75
N GLU A 478 -10.74 -25.16 12.56
CA GLU A 478 -11.36 -23.84 12.33
C GLU A 478 -12.49 -23.52 13.32
N ARG A 479 -13.21 -24.55 13.79
CA ARG A 479 -14.28 -24.44 14.78
C ARG A 479 -13.83 -23.99 16.17
N GLN A 480 -12.52 -23.94 16.44
CA GLN A 480 -11.94 -23.52 17.73
C GLN A 480 -11.41 -22.09 17.71
N LYS A 481 -11.34 -21.43 16.54
CA LYS A 481 -10.85 -20.06 16.43
C LYS A 481 -11.88 -19.08 17.00
N LYS A 482 -11.39 -18.00 17.60
CA LYS A 482 -12.26 -16.92 18.06
C LYS A 482 -12.75 -16.09 16.88
N LYS A 483 -14.06 -15.90 16.77
CA LYS A 483 -14.67 -15.08 15.73
C LYS A 483 -14.55 -13.60 16.07
N ILE A 484 -13.90 -12.82 15.21
CA ILE A 484 -13.67 -11.38 15.44
C ILE A 484 -14.38 -10.57 14.35
N ALA A 485 -15.39 -9.80 14.71
CA ALA A 485 -15.98 -8.86 13.76
C ALA A 485 -15.06 -7.65 13.57
N VAL A 486 -14.67 -7.36 12.34
CA VAL A 486 -13.88 -6.17 11.99
C VAL A 486 -14.83 -5.12 11.45
N LEU A 487 -15.04 -4.02 12.18
CA LEU A 487 -15.88 -2.91 11.73
C LEU A 487 -15.07 -1.95 10.88
N LEU A 488 -15.55 -1.65 9.68
CA LEU A 488 -14.91 -0.73 8.73
C LEU A 488 -15.94 0.14 7.98
N GLY A 489 -15.46 1.17 7.27
CA GLY A 489 -16.31 2.16 6.61
C GLY A 489 -16.67 3.33 7.53
N GLY A 490 -17.96 3.50 7.81
CA GLY A 490 -18.48 4.68 8.52
C GLY A 490 -18.89 5.80 7.56
N TYR A 491 -19.32 6.92 8.13
CA TYR A 491 -19.89 8.06 7.39
C TYR A 491 -19.09 9.35 7.57
N SER A 492 -17.93 9.27 8.23
CA SER A 492 -16.98 10.37 8.34
C SER A 492 -16.23 10.61 7.01
N TYR A 493 -15.49 11.73 6.96
CA TYR A 493 -14.51 11.99 5.90
C TYR A 493 -13.35 10.97 5.87
N GLU A 494 -13.21 10.17 6.93
CA GLU A 494 -12.14 9.17 7.07
C GLU A 494 -12.58 7.75 6.68
N ARG A 495 -13.81 7.59 6.18
CA ARG A 495 -14.37 6.31 5.76
C ARG A 495 -13.44 5.48 4.86
N HIS A 496 -12.65 6.13 4.00
CA HIS A 496 -11.66 5.46 3.15
C HIS A 496 -10.51 4.86 3.97
N ILE A 497 -9.98 5.61 4.94
CA ILE A 497 -8.93 5.14 5.86
C ILE A 497 -9.46 4.00 6.73
N SER A 498 -10.71 4.08 7.19
CA SER A 498 -11.38 3.00 7.93
C SER A 498 -11.45 1.70 7.13
N VAL A 499 -11.71 1.77 5.82
CA VAL A 499 -11.70 0.59 4.93
C VAL A 499 -10.30 0.00 4.83
N GLU A 500 -9.27 0.83 4.59
CA GLU A 500 -7.88 0.35 4.49
C GLU A 500 -7.37 -0.25 5.80
N SER A 501 -7.64 0.40 6.94
CA SER A 501 -7.35 -0.14 8.27
C SER A 501 -8.08 -1.46 8.52
N GLY A 502 -9.39 -1.50 8.24
CA GLY A 502 -10.21 -2.70 8.41
C GLY A 502 -9.72 -3.87 7.56
N ARG A 503 -9.36 -3.62 6.29
CA ARG A 503 -8.78 -4.64 5.40
C ARG A 503 -7.45 -5.18 5.95
N ASN A 504 -6.55 -4.28 6.36
CA ASN A 504 -5.26 -4.67 6.92
C ASN A 504 -5.39 -5.53 8.19
N ILE A 505 -6.32 -5.16 9.08
CA ILE A 505 -6.63 -5.95 10.28
C ILE A 505 -7.23 -7.29 9.90
N PHE A 506 -8.23 -7.31 9.00
CA PHE A 506 -8.88 -8.53 8.53
C PHE A 506 -7.84 -9.53 7.98
N GLU A 507 -6.96 -9.08 7.09
CA GLU A 507 -5.92 -9.92 6.49
C GLU A 507 -4.97 -10.54 7.53
N LYS A 508 -4.50 -9.72 8.50
CA LYS A 508 -3.60 -10.18 9.56
C LYS A 508 -4.25 -11.18 10.52
N LEU A 509 -5.56 -11.05 10.76
CA LEU A 509 -6.33 -12.01 11.54
C LEU A 509 -6.63 -13.29 10.73
N ALA A 510 -6.97 -13.16 9.44
CA ALA A 510 -7.31 -14.28 8.56
C ALA A 510 -6.12 -15.22 8.31
N SER A 511 -4.89 -14.71 8.33
CA SER A 511 -3.68 -15.54 8.23
C SER A 511 -3.25 -16.18 9.55
N SER A 512 -3.95 -15.92 10.65
CA SER A 512 -3.60 -16.40 11.99
C SER A 512 -4.16 -17.78 12.33
N ASP A 513 -3.57 -18.41 13.34
CA ASP A 513 -4.02 -19.66 13.95
C ASP A 513 -5.09 -19.46 15.04
N LYS A 514 -5.22 -18.24 15.58
CA LYS A 514 -6.07 -17.93 16.74
C LYS A 514 -7.46 -17.35 16.41
N TYR A 515 -7.56 -16.61 15.30
CA TYR A 515 -8.75 -15.80 14.98
C TYR A 515 -9.36 -16.16 13.63
N ASP A 516 -10.68 -15.97 13.55
CA ASP A 516 -11.49 -16.05 12.34
C ASP A 516 -12.22 -14.71 12.15
N PRO A 517 -11.74 -13.82 11.26
CA PRO A 517 -12.31 -12.49 11.15
C PRO A 517 -13.57 -12.45 10.28
N ILE A 518 -14.50 -11.57 10.63
CA ILE A 518 -15.75 -11.33 9.89
C ILE A 518 -15.77 -9.85 9.47
N PRO A 519 -15.83 -9.51 8.18
CA PRO A 519 -15.82 -8.11 7.77
C PRO A 519 -17.23 -7.53 7.87
N VAL A 520 -17.37 -6.43 8.61
CA VAL A 520 -18.65 -5.74 8.85
C VAL A 520 -18.51 -4.28 8.44
N PHE A 521 -19.27 -3.89 7.42
CA PHE A 521 -19.31 -2.52 6.93
C PHE A 521 -20.36 -1.71 7.70
N VAL A 522 -19.99 -0.50 8.12
CA VAL A 522 -20.87 0.41 8.85
C VAL A 522 -21.36 1.50 7.92
N LEU A 523 -22.69 1.60 7.77
CA LEU A 523 -23.38 2.65 7.01
C LEU A 523 -24.18 3.53 7.96
N GLY A 524 -24.21 4.84 7.75
CA GLY A 524 -25.01 5.70 8.61
C GLY A 524 -24.90 7.18 8.29
N ASP A 525 -25.43 7.97 9.21
CA ASP A 525 -25.31 9.42 9.28
C ASP A 525 -25.34 9.84 10.76
N GLU A 526 -25.47 11.15 11.03
CA GLU A 526 -25.52 11.68 12.40
C GLU A 526 -26.71 11.19 13.24
N LYS A 527 -27.76 10.64 12.62
CA LYS A 527 -28.94 10.11 13.33
C LYS A 527 -28.76 8.65 13.74
N GLY A 528 -27.82 7.94 13.13
CA GLY A 528 -27.47 6.58 13.49
C GLY A 528 -26.83 5.78 12.37
N HIS A 529 -26.51 4.53 12.69
CA HIS A 529 -25.80 3.61 11.81
C HIS A 529 -26.36 2.19 11.83
N ARG A 530 -26.06 1.46 10.76
CA ARG A 530 -26.47 0.10 10.45
C ARG A 530 -25.23 -0.73 10.13
N LEU A 531 -25.26 -2.01 10.49
CA LEU A 531 -24.16 -2.94 10.30
C LEU A 531 -24.48 -3.90 9.16
N PHE A 532 -23.50 -4.18 8.31
CA PHE A 532 -23.63 -5.15 7.22
C PHE A 532 -22.45 -6.10 7.22
N GLN A 533 -22.67 -7.39 7.43
CA GLN A 533 -21.67 -8.39 7.08
C GLN A 533 -21.51 -8.38 5.56
N ILE A 534 -20.28 -8.18 5.07
CA ILE A 534 -19.99 -8.09 3.64
C ILE A 534 -19.24 -9.32 3.14
N PRO A 535 -19.41 -9.69 1.87
CA PRO A 535 -18.56 -10.70 1.22
C PRO A 535 -17.13 -10.18 0.98
N ILE A 536 -16.16 -11.09 0.85
CA ILE A 536 -14.73 -10.76 0.68
C ILE A 536 -14.47 -9.90 -0.56
N ASN A 537 -15.21 -10.14 -1.65
CA ASN A 537 -15.06 -9.35 -2.88
C ASN A 537 -15.42 -7.86 -2.69
N LEU A 538 -16.30 -7.53 -1.73
CA LEU A 538 -16.58 -6.15 -1.35
C LEU A 538 -15.50 -5.58 -0.43
N LEU A 539 -14.96 -6.36 0.51
CA LEU A 539 -13.86 -5.92 1.38
C LEU A 539 -12.63 -5.43 0.59
N LEU A 540 -12.33 -6.08 -0.54
CA LEU A 540 -11.18 -5.73 -1.36
C LEU A 540 -11.40 -4.51 -2.28
N LYS A 541 -12.63 -3.99 -2.44
CA LYS A 541 -12.90 -2.83 -3.33
C LYS A 541 -12.13 -1.57 -2.92
N ASP A 542 -11.74 -0.76 -3.90
CA ASP A 542 -10.74 0.30 -3.72
C ASP A 542 -11.17 1.43 -2.76
N ASN A 543 -12.46 1.64 -2.50
CA ASN A 543 -12.92 2.72 -1.62
C ASN A 543 -14.27 2.42 -0.93
N ALA A 544 -14.56 3.16 0.15
CA ALA A 544 -15.77 3.00 0.96
C ALA A 544 -17.07 3.28 0.20
N ASP A 545 -17.08 4.23 -0.73
CA ASP A 545 -18.28 4.63 -1.47
C ASP A 545 -18.70 3.56 -2.47
N ASP A 546 -17.75 2.93 -3.18
CA ASP A 546 -18.02 1.78 -4.04
C ASP A 546 -18.57 0.60 -3.24
N ILE A 547 -18.08 0.36 -2.02
CA ILE A 547 -18.62 -0.69 -1.12
C ILE A 547 -20.06 -0.36 -0.72
N ARG A 548 -20.32 0.87 -0.26
CA ARG A 548 -21.68 1.35 0.08
C ARG A 548 -22.64 1.14 -1.08
N ASP A 549 -22.26 1.60 -2.27
CA ASP A 549 -23.13 1.54 -3.45
C ASP A 549 -23.45 0.09 -3.83
N LYS A 550 -22.47 -0.82 -3.70
CA LYS A 550 -22.64 -2.26 -3.94
C LYS A 550 -23.48 -2.96 -2.89
N ILE A 551 -23.46 -2.51 -1.63
CA ILE A 551 -24.36 -3.02 -0.59
C ILE A 551 -25.81 -2.59 -0.91
N LEU A 552 -26.02 -1.30 -1.19
CA LEU A 552 -27.36 -0.75 -1.43
C LEU A 552 -28.00 -1.27 -2.73
N HIS A 553 -27.19 -1.60 -3.74
CA HIS A 553 -27.65 -2.06 -5.05
C HIS A 553 -27.14 -3.45 -5.41
N PHE A 554 -27.03 -4.35 -4.43
CA PHE A 554 -26.51 -5.70 -4.63
C PHE A 554 -27.31 -6.49 -5.68
N ARG A 555 -26.59 -7.16 -6.60
CA ARG A 555 -27.15 -8.03 -7.63
C ARG A 555 -26.24 -9.23 -7.87
N LYS A 556 -26.84 -10.41 -8.06
CA LYS A 556 -26.13 -11.63 -8.48
C LYS A 556 -25.94 -11.59 -10.00
N HIS A 557 -24.74 -11.92 -10.46
CA HIS A 557 -24.43 -11.97 -11.89
C HIS A 557 -24.41 -13.42 -12.37
N PRO A 558 -25.17 -13.81 -13.43
CA PRO A 558 -25.27 -15.21 -13.87
C PRO A 558 -23.92 -15.88 -14.15
N VAL A 559 -23.04 -15.20 -14.90
CA VAL A 559 -21.69 -15.69 -15.19
C VAL A 559 -20.84 -15.90 -13.92
N VAL A 560 -20.93 -15.00 -12.93
CA VAL A 560 -20.17 -15.15 -11.67
C VAL A 560 -20.69 -16.34 -10.87
N GLU A 561 -22.00 -16.57 -10.83
CA GLU A 561 -22.58 -17.74 -10.16
C GLU A 561 -22.16 -19.06 -10.85
N GLU A 562 -22.07 -19.06 -12.18
CA GLU A 562 -21.50 -20.18 -12.93
C GLU A 562 -20.02 -20.40 -12.61
N ILE A 563 -19.22 -19.34 -12.53
CA ILE A 563 -17.80 -19.43 -12.16
C ILE A 563 -17.64 -19.98 -10.75
N LYS A 564 -18.45 -19.55 -9.78
CA LYS A 564 -18.45 -20.10 -8.42
C LYS A 564 -18.75 -21.61 -8.41
N ARG A 565 -19.68 -22.06 -9.25
CA ARG A 565 -19.98 -23.49 -9.42
C ARG A 565 -18.79 -24.24 -10.01
N LEU A 566 -18.13 -23.70 -11.04
CA LEU A 566 -16.93 -24.29 -11.63
C LEU A 566 -15.75 -24.31 -10.66
N ALA A 567 -15.61 -23.28 -9.81
CA ALA A 567 -14.58 -23.17 -8.80
C ALA A 567 -14.89 -23.93 -7.49
N THR A 568 -16.01 -24.66 -7.42
CA THR A 568 -16.40 -25.44 -6.22
C THR A 568 -15.35 -26.45 -5.77
N PRO A 569 -14.59 -27.14 -6.65
CA PRO A 569 -13.49 -28.00 -6.21
C PRO A 569 -12.39 -27.23 -5.45
N ILE A 570 -12.16 -25.97 -5.79
CA ILE A 570 -11.21 -25.09 -5.10
C ILE A 570 -11.82 -24.59 -3.79
N THR A 571 -12.96 -23.91 -3.86
CA THR A 571 -13.58 -23.26 -2.69
C THR A 571 -14.01 -24.30 -1.65
N GLY A 572 -14.47 -25.46 -2.10
CA GLY A 572 -14.83 -26.61 -1.28
C GLY A 572 -13.65 -27.24 -0.54
N LYS A 573 -12.39 -26.88 -0.84
CA LYS A 573 -11.18 -27.30 -0.09
C LYS A 573 -10.51 -26.15 0.68
N TYR A 574 -10.48 -24.95 0.10
CA TYR A 574 -9.69 -23.82 0.65
C TYR A 574 -10.52 -22.74 1.34
N ALA A 575 -11.79 -22.56 0.95
CA ALA A 575 -12.65 -21.53 1.55
C ALA A 575 -13.25 -22.02 2.87
N SER A 576 -13.72 -21.07 3.69
CA SER A 576 -14.44 -21.34 4.96
C SER A 576 -15.81 -21.98 4.69
N GLU A 577 -16.37 -22.73 5.64
CA GLU A 577 -17.71 -23.35 5.48
C GLU A 577 -18.84 -22.29 5.41
N ASP A 578 -18.62 -21.12 6.02
CA ASP A 578 -19.59 -20.02 6.19
C ASP A 578 -19.31 -18.80 5.29
N VAL A 579 -18.68 -19.01 4.13
CA VAL A 579 -18.42 -17.95 3.15
C VAL A 579 -19.70 -17.19 2.80
N VAL A 580 -19.63 -15.87 2.97
CA VAL A 580 -20.70 -14.95 2.60
C VAL A 580 -20.47 -14.44 1.18
N PHE A 581 -21.50 -14.54 0.34
CA PHE A 581 -21.51 -14.05 -1.05
C PHE A 581 -22.46 -12.88 -1.29
N GLU A 582 -23.25 -12.51 -0.28
CA GLU A 582 -24.23 -11.42 -0.35
C GLU A 582 -24.17 -10.59 0.92
N PRO A 583 -24.26 -9.24 0.84
CA PRO A 583 -24.32 -8.39 2.03
C PRO A 583 -25.53 -8.75 2.89
N ARG A 584 -25.32 -8.87 4.20
CA ARG A 584 -26.37 -9.17 5.17
C ARG A 584 -26.40 -8.10 6.24
N GLU A 585 -27.54 -7.45 6.40
CA GLU A 585 -27.75 -6.51 7.50
C GLU A 585 -27.77 -7.26 8.84
N LEU A 586 -27.13 -6.67 9.85
CA LEU A 586 -27.03 -7.21 11.20
C LEU A 586 -27.50 -6.19 12.23
N SER A 587 -28.22 -6.66 13.25
CA SER A 587 -28.34 -5.95 14.53
C SER A 587 -27.11 -6.18 15.40
N TYR A 588 -26.96 -5.40 16.49
CA TYR A 588 -25.88 -5.61 17.45
C TYR A 588 -26.03 -6.92 18.23
N GLU A 589 -27.27 -7.37 18.47
CA GLU A 589 -27.57 -8.66 19.10
C GLU A 589 -27.17 -9.81 18.17
N GLN A 590 -27.49 -9.72 16.88
CA GLN A 590 -27.04 -10.71 15.89
C GLN A 590 -25.51 -10.72 15.75
N LEU A 591 -24.86 -9.56 15.86
CA LEU A 591 -23.40 -9.48 15.89
C LEU A 591 -22.83 -10.21 17.12
N ALA A 592 -23.48 -10.08 18.28
CA ALA A 592 -23.06 -10.74 19.53
C ALA A 592 -23.24 -12.27 19.49
N GLU A 593 -24.19 -12.76 18.70
CA GLU A 593 -24.33 -14.20 18.44
C GLU A 593 -23.28 -14.72 17.44
N LEU A 594 -22.80 -13.87 16.53
CA LEU A 594 -21.91 -14.25 15.44
C LEU A 594 -20.41 -14.16 15.82
N ALA A 595 -20.04 -13.25 16.72
CA ALA A 595 -18.65 -12.95 17.04
C ALA A 595 -18.37 -13.03 18.55
N ASP A 596 -17.15 -13.45 18.90
CA ASP A 596 -16.66 -13.45 20.28
C ASP A 596 -16.17 -12.06 20.72
N GLY A 597 -15.79 -11.20 19.76
CA GLY A 597 -15.31 -9.84 20.01
C GLY A 597 -15.23 -9.00 18.73
N VAL A 598 -14.92 -7.72 18.88
CA VAL A 598 -14.95 -6.75 17.79
C VAL A 598 -13.64 -5.97 17.69
N PHE A 599 -13.10 -5.85 16.48
CA PHE A 599 -12.08 -4.88 16.14
C PHE A 599 -12.72 -3.68 15.42
N ILE A 600 -12.84 -2.56 16.12
CA ILE A 600 -13.26 -1.26 15.61
C ILE A 600 -12.10 -0.66 14.80
N ALA A 601 -12.19 -0.72 13.48
CA ALA A 601 -11.31 -0.04 12.53
C ALA A 601 -12.06 1.13 11.86
N LEU A 602 -12.80 1.90 12.68
CA LEU A 602 -13.57 3.07 12.27
C LEU A 602 -12.86 4.32 12.77
N HIS A 603 -12.34 5.14 11.86
CA HIS A 603 -11.70 6.41 12.16
C HIS A 603 -12.71 7.56 11.97
N GLY A 604 -12.71 8.52 12.90
CA GLY A 604 -13.81 9.46 13.07
C GLY A 604 -15.12 8.78 13.50
N ARG A 605 -16.25 9.40 13.16
CA ARG A 605 -17.58 8.90 13.57
C ARG A 605 -18.07 7.72 12.72
N PRO A 606 -18.69 6.69 13.30
CA PRO A 606 -19.09 6.53 14.71
C PRO A 606 -18.07 5.75 15.56
N GLY A 607 -16.82 5.63 15.12
CA GLY A 607 -15.79 4.86 15.80
C GLY A 607 -15.18 5.57 17.00
N GLU A 608 -14.91 6.86 16.88
CA GLU A 608 -14.15 7.65 17.86
C GLU A 608 -15.03 8.52 18.78
N ASP A 609 -16.35 8.56 18.57
CA ASP A 609 -17.29 9.36 19.38
C ASP A 609 -17.92 8.59 20.56
N GLY A 610 -17.54 7.32 20.73
CA GLY A 610 -18.06 6.44 21.78
C GLY A 610 -19.40 5.78 21.46
N GLU A 611 -20.01 6.04 20.30
CA GLU A 611 -21.34 5.51 19.98
C GLU A 611 -21.31 4.01 19.70
N VAL A 612 -20.39 3.54 18.85
CA VAL A 612 -20.21 2.10 18.59
C VAL A 612 -19.84 1.37 19.89
N GLN A 613 -18.98 1.97 20.70
CA GLN A 613 -18.57 1.44 22.00
C GLN A 613 -19.75 1.19 22.95
N ARG A 614 -20.66 2.17 23.08
CA ARG A 614 -21.88 2.03 23.91
C ARG A 614 -22.76 0.89 23.43
N LYS A 615 -22.96 0.77 22.12
CA LYS A 615 -23.80 -0.29 21.55
C LYS A 615 -23.18 -1.69 21.73
N LEU A 616 -21.86 -1.80 21.62
CA LEU A 616 -21.15 -3.06 21.89
C LEU A 616 -21.20 -3.45 23.38
N GLU A 617 -21.05 -2.48 24.28
CA GLU A 617 -21.20 -2.69 25.73
C GLU A 617 -22.60 -3.17 26.10
N ALA A 618 -23.64 -2.60 25.48
CA ALA A 618 -25.03 -2.98 25.74
C ALA A 618 -25.33 -4.45 25.41
N VAL A 619 -24.59 -5.05 24.46
CA VAL A 619 -24.73 -6.46 24.07
C VAL A 619 -23.62 -7.35 24.65
N GLY A 620 -22.75 -6.81 25.50
CA GLY A 620 -21.67 -7.57 26.15
C GLY A 620 -20.52 -7.99 25.22
N LEU A 621 -20.37 -7.35 24.06
CA LEU A 621 -19.29 -7.65 23.12
C LEU A 621 -18.00 -6.91 23.49
N PRO A 622 -16.87 -7.62 23.70
CA PRO A 622 -15.59 -6.98 23.94
C PRO A 622 -15.03 -6.37 22.66
N TYR A 623 -14.31 -5.26 22.78
CA TYR A 623 -13.71 -4.56 21.64
C TYR A 623 -12.34 -3.94 21.96
N ASN A 624 -11.60 -3.54 20.92
CA ASN A 624 -10.30 -2.88 21.03
C ASN A 624 -10.39 -1.39 21.37
N GLY A 625 -9.37 -0.89 22.07
CA GLY A 625 -9.22 0.55 22.34
C GLY A 625 -10.04 1.05 23.53
N SER A 626 -10.21 2.36 23.60
CA SER A 626 -10.82 3.05 24.74
C SER A 626 -12.34 2.89 24.83
N GLY A 627 -12.87 2.98 26.06
CA GLY A 627 -14.31 3.07 26.33
C GLY A 627 -14.97 4.38 25.89
N PRO A 628 -16.32 4.45 25.90
CA PRO A 628 -17.08 5.53 25.25
C PRO A 628 -16.69 6.94 25.68
N ARG A 629 -16.45 7.13 26.98
CA ARG A 629 -16.13 8.44 27.56
C ARG A 629 -14.76 8.95 27.10
N SER A 630 -13.76 8.08 27.07
CA SER A 630 -12.41 8.49 26.65
C SER A 630 -12.41 8.77 25.15
N SER A 631 -13.03 7.92 24.34
CA SER A 631 -13.18 8.15 22.90
C SER A 631 -13.83 9.50 22.60
N SER A 632 -14.99 9.79 23.21
CA SER A 632 -15.72 11.06 23.01
C SER A 632 -14.93 12.31 23.39
N ILE A 633 -14.01 12.19 24.37
CA ILE A 633 -13.11 13.29 24.74
C ILE A 633 -12.02 13.44 23.68
N THR A 634 -11.34 12.34 23.33
CA THR A 634 -10.17 12.35 22.43
C THR A 634 -10.46 12.82 21.01
N ILE A 635 -11.65 12.53 20.47
CA ILE A 635 -12.06 13.04 19.15
C ILE A 635 -12.25 14.57 19.16
N ASN A 636 -12.58 15.15 20.32
CA ASN A 636 -12.72 16.59 20.49
C ASN A 636 -11.34 17.21 20.85
N LYS A 637 -10.68 17.75 19.83
CA LYS A 637 -9.33 18.34 19.94
C LYS A 637 -9.26 19.47 20.96
N TYR A 638 -10.31 20.30 21.04
CA TYR A 638 -10.34 21.41 21.99
C TYR A 638 -10.47 20.90 23.42
N GLU A 639 -11.47 20.05 23.68
CA GLU A 639 -11.71 19.51 25.02
C GLU A 639 -10.51 18.72 25.55
N THR A 640 -9.90 17.89 24.69
CA THR A 640 -8.67 17.14 24.98
C THR A 640 -7.55 18.05 25.46
N LEU A 641 -7.20 19.08 24.68
CA LEU A 641 -6.10 19.98 25.06
C LEU A 641 -6.45 20.85 26.27
N GLN A 642 -7.72 21.25 26.46
CA GLN A 642 -8.13 21.97 27.68
C GLN A 642 -8.01 21.11 28.95
N ILE A 643 -8.33 19.81 28.86
CA ILE A 643 -8.12 18.87 29.98
C ILE A 643 -6.63 18.74 30.28
N LEU A 644 -5.80 18.55 29.26
CA LEU A 644 -4.34 18.46 29.42
C LEU A 644 -3.75 19.75 30.00
N LYS A 645 -4.16 20.93 29.51
CA LYS A 645 -3.72 22.24 30.02
C LYS A 645 -4.01 22.40 31.50
N LYS A 646 -5.20 22.01 31.96
CA LYS A 646 -5.58 22.04 33.39
C LYS A 646 -4.72 21.13 34.27
N HIS A 647 -4.13 20.08 33.69
CA HIS A 647 -3.22 19.15 34.37
C HIS A 647 -1.73 19.51 34.18
N GLY A 648 -1.43 20.72 33.68
CA GLY A 648 -0.07 21.25 33.61
C GLY A 648 0.73 20.84 32.37
N PHE A 649 0.08 20.31 31.32
CA PHE A 649 0.75 20.01 30.06
C PHE A 649 0.96 21.27 29.22
N SER A 650 2.07 21.32 28.49
CA SER A 650 2.26 22.28 27.40
C SER A 650 1.36 21.90 26.23
N VAL A 651 0.45 22.80 25.85
CA VAL A 651 -0.44 22.67 24.70
C VAL A 651 -0.49 24.00 23.94
N THR A 652 -1.00 23.98 22.72
CA THR A 652 -1.22 25.20 21.93
C THR A 652 -2.29 26.09 22.54
N ASP A 653 -2.19 27.41 22.33
CA ASP A 653 -3.31 28.30 22.66
C ASP A 653 -4.40 28.13 21.60
N GLN A 654 -5.65 28.01 22.04
CA GLN A 654 -6.79 27.62 21.20
C GLN A 654 -7.97 28.61 21.32
N LEU A 655 -8.69 28.81 20.22
CA LEU A 655 -9.94 29.57 20.16
C LEU A 655 -10.97 28.84 19.28
N LEU A 656 -12.19 28.70 19.79
CA LEU A 656 -13.33 28.26 19.00
C LEU A 656 -14.03 29.45 18.35
N VAL A 657 -14.41 29.29 17.09
CA VAL A 657 -15.21 30.27 16.34
C VAL A 657 -16.45 29.57 15.82
N TYR A 658 -17.62 30.00 16.30
CA TYR A 658 -18.91 29.48 15.87
C TYR A 658 -19.40 30.21 14.63
N GLN A 659 -20.07 29.48 13.74
CA GLN A 659 -20.65 29.99 12.49
C GLN A 659 -21.56 31.20 12.74
N GLU A 660 -22.47 31.08 13.72
CA GLU A 660 -23.43 32.14 14.05
C GLU A 660 -22.72 33.41 14.51
N ASP A 661 -21.75 33.29 15.43
CA ASP A 661 -20.95 34.41 15.93
C ASP A 661 -20.16 35.09 14.80
N TYR A 662 -19.55 34.29 13.92
CA TYR A 662 -18.78 34.82 12.80
C TYR A 662 -19.65 35.60 11.82
N PHE A 663 -20.83 35.09 11.45
CA PHE A 663 -21.70 35.80 10.52
C PHE A 663 -22.38 37.03 11.14
N GLN A 664 -22.64 37.02 12.46
CA GLN A 664 -23.17 38.19 13.17
C GLN A 664 -22.09 39.27 13.39
N HIS A 665 -20.83 38.87 13.59
CA HIS A 665 -19.76 39.73 14.08
C HIS A 665 -18.43 39.50 13.33
N SER A 666 -18.47 39.41 12.00
CA SER A 666 -17.32 38.97 11.19
C SER A 666 -16.07 39.83 11.39
N VAL A 667 -16.20 41.16 11.30
CA VAL A 667 -15.07 42.09 11.41
C VAL A 667 -14.41 42.01 12.79
N SER A 668 -15.20 42.12 13.86
CA SER A 668 -14.68 42.08 15.23
C SER A 668 -14.15 40.69 15.61
N THR A 669 -14.72 39.62 15.04
CA THR A 669 -14.20 38.25 15.21
C THR A 669 -12.81 38.12 14.61
N LEU A 670 -12.61 38.62 13.37
CA LEU A 670 -11.29 38.61 12.70
C LEU A 670 -10.26 39.46 13.46
N GLU A 671 -10.64 40.67 13.91
CA GLU A 671 -9.76 41.54 14.69
C GLU A 671 -9.34 40.87 16.01
N ARG A 672 -10.27 40.25 16.72
CA ARG A 672 -9.98 39.49 17.95
C ARG A 672 -9.01 38.32 17.71
N ILE A 673 -9.14 37.64 16.57
CA ILE A 673 -8.24 36.53 16.20
C ILE A 673 -6.83 37.07 15.94
N GLU A 674 -6.73 38.17 15.21
CA GLU A 674 -5.46 38.81 14.87
C GLU A 674 -4.75 39.39 16.09
N GLU A 675 -5.49 40.00 17.02
CA GLU A 675 -4.95 40.49 18.29
C GLU A 675 -4.44 39.34 19.18
N ARG A 676 -5.10 38.18 19.15
CA ARG A 676 -4.73 37.03 20.00
C ARG A 676 -3.58 36.21 19.44
N PHE A 677 -3.60 35.89 18.16
CA PHE A 677 -2.65 34.95 17.55
C PHE A 677 -1.64 35.61 16.61
N GLY A 678 -2.02 36.72 15.97
CA GLY A 678 -1.32 37.23 14.78
C GLY A 678 -1.33 36.22 13.63
N TYR A 679 -0.47 36.45 12.64
CA TYR A 679 -0.21 35.50 11.55
C TYR A 679 1.27 35.10 11.54
N PRO A 680 1.60 33.86 11.14
CA PRO A 680 0.69 32.78 10.75
C PRO A 680 0.02 32.06 11.95
N LEU A 681 -1.17 31.49 11.72
CA LEU A 681 -1.92 30.65 12.68
C LEU A 681 -2.40 29.35 12.02
N VAL A 682 -2.82 28.37 12.80
CA VAL A 682 -3.40 27.11 12.28
C VAL A 682 -4.92 27.15 12.41
N ALA A 683 -5.64 26.82 11.34
CA ALA A 683 -7.09 26.64 11.34
C ALA A 683 -7.43 25.18 11.00
N LYS A 684 -8.35 24.57 11.77
CA LYS A 684 -8.78 23.18 11.60
C LYS A 684 -10.22 22.94 12.11
N PRO A 685 -10.88 21.82 11.73
CA PRO A 685 -12.12 21.36 12.36
C PRO A 685 -11.90 20.93 13.83
N VAL A 686 -12.96 20.94 14.63
CA VAL A 686 -12.90 20.57 16.06
C VAL A 686 -12.87 19.05 16.27
N ASP A 687 -13.70 18.31 15.52
CA ASP A 687 -14.14 16.94 15.84
C ASP A 687 -14.03 15.94 14.68
N ASP A 688 -13.21 16.22 13.67
CA ASP A 688 -12.81 15.23 12.65
C ASP A 688 -11.44 14.64 13.03
N GLY A 689 -11.28 13.32 12.96
CA GLY A 689 -10.08 12.55 13.42
C GLY A 689 -8.84 12.69 12.52
N CYS A 690 -8.95 13.36 11.37
CA CYS A 690 -7.86 13.55 10.42
C CYS A 690 -7.44 14.99 10.22
N SER A 691 -6.25 15.19 9.64
CA SER A 691 -5.74 16.50 9.21
C SER A 691 -6.48 17.11 8.01
N SER A 692 -7.69 16.64 7.73
CA SER A 692 -8.56 17.20 6.70
C SER A 692 -8.88 18.65 7.03
N ALA A 693 -8.70 19.53 6.04
CA ALA A 693 -8.83 20.97 6.20
C ALA A 693 -7.98 21.60 7.31
N VAL A 694 -6.84 21.02 7.68
CA VAL A 694 -5.83 21.73 8.48
C VAL A 694 -5.07 22.68 7.55
N LYS A 695 -5.14 23.99 7.80
CA LYS A 695 -4.42 25.00 7.00
C LYS A 695 -3.63 25.96 7.88
N VAL A 696 -2.40 26.26 7.46
CA VAL A 696 -1.63 27.39 7.99
C VAL A 696 -2.11 28.67 7.31
N ILE A 697 -2.76 29.52 8.07
CA ILE A 697 -3.35 30.78 7.64
C ILE A 697 -2.33 31.90 7.83
N ARG A 698 -1.98 32.59 6.74
CA ARG A 698 -0.92 33.61 6.71
C ARG A 698 -1.43 35.03 6.68
N ASP A 699 -2.69 35.21 6.31
CA ASP A 699 -3.30 36.54 6.21
C ASP A 699 -4.82 36.47 6.40
N ARG A 700 -5.43 37.64 6.57
CA ARG A 700 -6.87 37.81 6.77
C ARG A 700 -7.70 37.27 5.60
N ARG A 701 -7.19 37.33 4.37
CA ARG A 701 -7.90 36.85 3.19
C ARG A 701 -8.03 35.33 3.23
N GLN A 702 -6.94 34.63 3.57
CA GLN A 702 -6.97 33.18 3.78
C GLN A 702 -7.87 32.78 4.94
N LEU A 703 -7.86 33.53 6.06
CA LEU A 703 -8.73 33.25 7.21
C LEU A 703 -10.21 33.34 6.82
N ARG A 704 -10.57 34.37 6.05
CA ARG A 704 -11.94 34.54 5.54
C ARG A 704 -12.34 33.42 4.59
N ALA A 705 -11.47 33.06 3.65
CA ALA A 705 -11.70 31.96 2.72
C ALA A 705 -11.92 30.62 3.46
N TYR A 706 -11.15 30.39 4.52
CA TYR A 706 -11.30 29.24 5.40
C TYR A 706 -12.68 29.18 6.07
N PHE A 707 -13.13 30.28 6.68
CA PHE A 707 -14.46 30.33 7.29
C PHE A 707 -15.59 30.20 6.27
N ASN A 708 -15.48 30.86 5.12
CA ASN A 708 -16.48 30.73 4.06
C ASN A 708 -16.63 29.28 3.64
N LEU A 709 -15.51 28.57 3.42
CA LEU A 709 -15.52 27.17 3.06
C LEU A 709 -16.04 26.29 4.20
N LEU A 710 -15.63 26.49 5.44
CA LEU A 710 -16.06 25.63 6.55
C LEU A 710 -17.55 25.83 6.89
N PHE A 711 -18.04 27.06 6.82
CA PHE A 711 -19.39 27.46 7.20
C PHE A 711 -20.38 27.50 6.03
N ARG A 712 -20.00 26.99 4.86
CA ARG A 712 -20.86 26.94 3.68
C ARG A 712 -22.02 25.96 3.84
N GLN A 713 -23.03 26.11 2.96
CA GLN A 713 -23.99 25.03 2.75
C GLN A 713 -23.34 23.87 1.97
N PRO A 714 -23.66 22.59 2.27
CA PRO A 714 -23.00 21.44 1.63
C PRO A 714 -22.92 21.48 0.09
N ASP A 715 -23.95 22.02 -0.58
CA ASP A 715 -24.03 22.11 -2.05
C ASP A 715 -23.37 23.36 -2.65
N GLU A 716 -22.86 24.26 -1.82
CA GLU A 716 -22.27 25.53 -2.25
C GLU A 716 -20.80 25.34 -2.68
N THR A 717 -20.49 25.77 -3.90
CA THR A 717 -19.11 25.76 -4.42
C THR A 717 -18.54 27.18 -4.39
N LEU A 718 -17.34 27.34 -3.82
CA LEU A 718 -16.66 28.63 -3.66
C LEU A 718 -15.27 28.60 -4.32
N PRO A 719 -15.18 28.70 -5.67
CA PRO A 719 -13.92 28.51 -6.40
C PRO A 719 -12.81 29.50 -6.01
N GLU A 720 -13.16 30.76 -5.75
CA GLU A 720 -12.21 31.80 -5.35
C GLU A 720 -11.59 31.53 -3.97
N ASP A 721 -12.39 31.06 -3.01
CA ASP A 721 -11.92 30.70 -1.68
C ASP A 721 -11.04 29.43 -1.73
N ARG A 722 -11.40 28.46 -2.57
CA ARG A 722 -10.57 27.27 -2.83
C ARG A 722 -9.22 27.64 -3.40
N GLN A 723 -9.18 28.53 -4.40
CA GLN A 723 -7.94 29.03 -4.98
C GLN A 723 -7.10 29.80 -3.94
N THR A 724 -7.76 30.60 -3.09
CA THR A 724 -7.09 31.36 -2.03
C THR A 724 -6.39 30.45 -1.01
N LEU A 725 -7.01 29.31 -0.67
CA LEU A 725 -6.43 28.28 0.19
C LEU A 725 -5.55 27.25 -0.54
N ARG A 726 -5.38 27.41 -1.86
CA ARG A 726 -4.63 26.49 -2.73
C ARG A 726 -5.15 25.04 -2.59
N LEU A 727 -6.47 24.87 -2.56
CA LEU A 727 -7.11 23.56 -2.56
C LEU A 727 -7.14 23.00 -3.97
N ASP A 728 -6.79 21.72 -4.13
CA ASP A 728 -6.93 21.04 -5.42
C ASP A 728 -8.41 20.88 -5.80
N ALA A 729 -8.71 20.72 -7.09
CA ALA A 729 -10.09 20.62 -7.57
C ALA A 729 -10.90 19.48 -6.91
N LYS A 730 -10.23 18.39 -6.53
CA LYS A 730 -10.82 17.20 -5.90
C LYS A 730 -10.67 17.15 -4.37
N GLU A 731 -9.94 18.08 -3.73
CA GLU A 731 -9.71 18.06 -2.28
C GLU A 731 -11.03 18.30 -1.52
N GLU A 732 -11.48 17.33 -0.74
CA GLU A 732 -12.67 17.47 0.10
C GLU A 732 -12.39 18.47 1.23
N PHE A 733 -13.35 19.35 1.51
CA PHE A 733 -13.29 20.31 2.62
C PHE A 733 -14.58 20.20 3.43
N PRO A 734 -14.53 19.96 4.76
CA PRO A 734 -15.71 19.67 5.54
C PRO A 734 -16.61 20.91 5.70
N CYS A 735 -17.90 20.69 5.93
CA CYS A 735 -18.86 21.73 6.31
C CYS A 735 -19.20 21.54 7.79
N LYS A 736 -18.74 22.45 8.64
CA LYS A 736 -18.87 22.32 10.11
C LYS A 736 -19.28 23.66 10.73
N PRO A 737 -20.13 23.67 11.75
CA PRO A 737 -20.59 24.92 12.38
C PRO A 737 -19.55 25.57 13.30
N VAL A 738 -18.40 24.93 13.52
CA VAL A 738 -17.36 25.42 14.44
C VAL A 738 -15.97 25.22 13.83
N ALA A 739 -15.16 26.27 13.86
CA ALA A 739 -13.74 26.23 13.55
C ALA A 739 -12.89 26.27 14.83
N LEU A 740 -11.78 25.53 14.83
CA LEU A 740 -10.74 25.59 15.85
C LEU A 740 -9.52 26.33 15.28
N LEU A 741 -9.12 27.41 15.96
CA LEU A 741 -7.89 28.14 15.67
C LEU A 741 -6.85 27.88 16.74
N GLU A 742 -5.60 27.70 16.30
CA GLU A 742 -4.46 27.45 17.19
C GLU A 742 -3.27 28.34 16.86
N ALA A 743 -2.52 28.71 17.90
CA ALA A 743 -1.21 29.35 17.72
C ALA A 743 -0.24 28.38 17.01
N LEU A 744 0.47 28.87 15.99
CA LEU A 744 1.49 28.07 15.32
C LEU A 744 2.65 27.76 16.28
N VAL A 745 2.99 26.48 16.42
CA VAL A 745 4.13 26.05 17.23
C VAL A 745 5.41 26.27 16.43
N THR A 746 6.34 27.05 16.99
CA THR A 746 7.65 27.33 16.37
C THR A 746 8.80 26.85 17.25
N ALA A 747 10.03 26.85 16.74
CA ALA A 747 11.20 26.38 17.50
C ALA A 747 11.52 27.22 18.76
N LYS A 748 11.15 28.50 18.81
CA LYS A 748 11.44 29.44 19.93
C LYS A 748 12.89 29.37 20.45
N GLY A 749 13.87 29.29 19.55
CA GLY A 749 15.29 29.22 19.89
C GLY A 749 15.77 27.86 20.39
N ALA A 750 14.94 26.80 20.31
CA ALA A 750 15.38 25.43 20.53
C ALA A 750 16.40 25.03 19.45
N ARG A 751 17.39 24.23 19.87
CA ARG A 751 18.40 23.70 18.97
C ARG A 751 17.85 22.60 18.07
N HIS A 752 16.96 21.77 18.62
CA HIS A 752 16.19 20.81 17.85
C HIS A 752 14.70 21.09 18.05
N PHE A 753 13.96 21.12 16.94
CA PHE A 753 12.51 21.29 16.90
C PHE A 753 11.96 20.27 15.92
N LEU A 754 11.15 19.35 16.44
CA LEU A 754 10.71 18.15 15.71
C LEU A 754 9.20 17.97 15.89
N GLU A 755 8.50 17.64 14.83
CA GLU A 755 7.17 17.04 14.91
C GLU A 755 7.34 15.53 15.11
N ILE A 756 6.72 15.00 16.16
CA ILE A 756 6.82 13.60 16.51
C ILE A 756 5.46 12.97 16.74
N THR A 757 5.45 11.66 16.56
CA THR A 757 4.32 10.80 16.86
C THR A 757 4.78 9.71 17.83
N GLY A 758 4.02 9.45 18.90
CA GLY A 758 4.25 8.34 19.82
C GLY A 758 3.05 7.40 19.92
N GLY A 759 3.27 6.13 19.59
CA GLY A 759 2.32 5.05 19.84
C GLY A 759 2.42 4.52 21.26
N LEU A 760 1.32 3.96 21.77
CA LEU A 760 1.30 3.25 23.05
C LEU A 760 0.42 2.00 23.00
N LEU A 761 0.72 1.06 23.89
CA LEU A 761 -0.05 -0.16 24.15
C LEU A 761 -0.28 -0.30 25.66
N THR A 762 -1.48 -0.68 26.06
CA THR A 762 -1.83 -0.89 27.47
C THR A 762 -1.82 -2.39 27.79
N HIS A 763 -1.27 -2.73 28.96
CA HIS A 763 -1.21 -4.11 29.47
C HIS A 763 -1.94 -4.21 30.80
N GLN A 764 -2.60 -5.34 31.02
CA GLN A 764 -3.22 -5.69 32.30
C GLN A 764 -2.26 -6.58 33.10
N GLU A 765 -1.75 -6.09 34.24
CA GLU A 765 -0.88 -6.84 35.15
C GLU A 765 -1.45 -6.88 36.57
N ARG A 766 -1.94 -8.04 37.03
CA ARG A 766 -2.37 -8.27 38.43
C ARG A 766 -3.22 -7.10 39.00
N ASP A 767 -4.25 -6.72 38.25
CA ASP A 767 -5.20 -5.64 38.54
C ASP A 767 -4.67 -4.20 38.41
N LYS A 768 -3.51 -3.99 37.76
CA LYS A 768 -2.97 -2.67 37.43
C LYS A 768 -2.76 -2.49 35.93
N LEU A 769 -3.07 -1.30 35.44
CA LEU A 769 -2.82 -0.86 34.07
C LEU A 769 -1.38 -0.36 33.91
N ARG A 770 -0.61 -1.02 33.03
CA ARG A 770 0.71 -0.57 32.60
C ARG A 770 0.63 -0.01 31.18
N TYR A 771 1.14 1.20 31.00
CA TYR A 771 1.27 1.84 29.69
C TYR A 771 2.67 1.56 29.16
N GLU A 772 2.76 0.93 27.99
CA GLU A 772 3.99 0.80 27.23
C GLU A 772 3.98 1.87 26.13
N VAL A 773 4.78 2.92 26.30
CA VAL A 773 4.95 3.97 25.27
C VAL A 773 6.11 3.57 24.38
N PHE A 774 5.84 3.46 23.08
CA PHE A 774 6.82 3.06 22.09
C PHE A 774 7.84 4.17 21.80
N GLU A 775 8.86 3.82 21.01
CA GLU A 775 9.86 4.77 20.55
C GLU A 775 9.21 5.81 19.63
N PRO A 776 9.33 7.13 19.90
CA PRO A 776 8.72 8.13 19.04
C PRO A 776 9.31 8.13 17.63
N SER A 777 8.49 8.47 16.65
CA SER A 777 8.89 8.68 15.26
C SER A 777 8.89 10.16 14.94
N GLU A 778 9.83 10.61 14.10
CA GLU A 778 9.86 11.94 13.49
C GLU A 778 9.15 11.89 12.14
N ALA A 779 8.23 12.82 11.90
CA ALA A 779 7.56 12.95 10.62
C ALA A 779 8.25 14.00 9.75
N LEU A 780 8.60 13.64 8.52
CA LEU A 780 9.18 14.52 7.51
C LEU A 780 8.10 14.88 6.48
N ALA A 781 7.61 16.11 6.54
CA ALA A 781 6.63 16.61 5.58
C ALA A 781 7.32 17.07 4.28
N SER A 782 6.72 16.79 3.13
CA SER A 782 7.11 17.42 1.85
C SER A 782 6.64 18.88 1.75
N GLY A 783 5.62 19.26 2.53
CA GLY A 783 5.08 20.62 2.67
C GLY A 783 5.08 21.16 4.11
N GLU A 784 4.25 22.17 4.38
CA GLU A 784 4.14 22.82 5.72
C GLU A 784 3.31 22.01 6.74
N VAL A 785 2.44 21.12 6.25
CA VAL A 785 1.59 20.23 7.04
C VAL A 785 1.61 18.88 6.34
N LEU A 786 1.69 17.80 7.12
CA LEU A 786 1.57 16.44 6.59
C LEU A 786 0.20 16.23 5.94
N SER A 787 0.20 15.86 4.66
CA SER A 787 -1.01 15.49 3.94
C SER A 787 -1.59 14.16 4.47
N LEU A 788 -2.84 13.85 4.10
CA LEU A 788 -3.46 12.56 4.46
C LEU A 788 -2.73 11.40 3.81
N GLU A 789 -2.32 11.59 2.56
CA GLU A 789 -1.52 10.66 1.78
C GLU A 789 -0.20 10.38 2.50
N GLU A 790 0.52 11.42 2.94
CA GLU A 790 1.78 11.27 3.68
C GLU A 790 1.61 10.51 5.01
N LYS A 791 0.46 10.62 5.68
CA LYS A 791 0.20 9.94 6.96
C LYS A 791 -0.22 8.48 6.80
N PHE A 792 -0.95 8.15 5.74
CA PHE A 792 -1.67 6.87 5.65
C PHE A 792 -1.34 6.02 4.42
N LEU A 793 -0.77 6.60 3.35
CA LEU A 793 -0.33 5.87 2.16
C LEU A 793 1.14 5.48 2.25
N ALA A 794 1.41 4.21 1.93
CA ALA A 794 2.76 3.68 1.93
C ALA A 794 3.62 4.38 0.86
N GLY A 795 4.73 4.98 1.29
CA GLY A 795 5.71 5.58 0.39
C GLY A 795 5.43 7.04 -0.01
N GLU A 796 4.33 7.64 0.46
CA GLU A 796 4.03 9.07 0.21
C GLU A 796 4.58 9.97 1.32
N GLY A 797 4.64 9.53 2.58
CA GLY A 797 5.23 10.28 3.70
C GLY A 797 6.40 9.56 4.36
N GLN A 798 7.34 10.34 4.89
CA GLN A 798 8.58 9.83 5.49
C GLN A 798 8.49 9.88 7.02
N ASN A 799 8.50 8.71 7.66
CA ASN A 799 8.57 8.59 9.12
C ASN A 799 9.90 7.95 9.54
N ILE A 800 10.73 8.69 10.27
CA ILE A 800 12.00 8.18 10.80
C ILE A 800 11.75 7.65 12.22
N THR A 801 12.06 6.38 12.46
CA THR A 801 11.94 5.75 13.78
C THR A 801 13.25 5.03 14.11
N PRO A 802 13.93 5.35 15.23
CA PRO A 802 13.63 6.39 16.23
C PRO A 802 13.69 7.83 15.69
N ALA A 803 12.96 8.75 16.31
CA ALA A 803 13.05 10.19 16.04
C ALA A 803 14.49 10.71 16.27
N ARG A 804 14.93 11.74 15.56
CA ARG A 804 16.31 12.24 15.71
C ARG A 804 16.43 13.32 16.79
N PHE A 805 16.07 12.98 18.03
CA PHE A 805 16.07 13.93 19.16
C PHE A 805 17.43 14.55 19.49
N ALA A 806 18.53 13.88 19.15
CA ALA A 806 19.87 14.28 19.54
C ALA A 806 20.89 14.09 18.41
N THR A 807 21.75 15.09 18.23
CA THR A 807 23.02 14.99 17.47
C THR A 807 24.14 15.66 18.26
N GLY A 808 25.37 15.15 18.18
CA GLY A 808 26.52 15.72 18.90
C GLY A 808 26.50 15.42 20.41
N PRO A 809 26.48 16.42 21.32
CA PRO A 809 26.69 16.21 22.76
C PRO A 809 25.43 15.82 23.56
N PHE A 810 24.25 15.70 22.95
CA PHE A 810 23.01 15.38 23.67
C PHE A 810 22.80 13.87 23.84
N ASP A 811 22.24 13.47 24.98
CA ASP A 811 21.85 12.08 25.25
C ASP A 811 20.44 11.81 24.72
N TYR A 812 20.35 10.97 23.68
CA TYR A 812 19.09 10.51 23.11
C TYR A 812 18.20 9.84 24.14
N ALA A 813 18.76 8.96 24.99
CA ALA A 813 17.98 8.11 25.89
C ALA A 813 17.24 8.96 26.93
N TYR A 814 17.90 9.99 27.45
CA TYR A 814 17.29 10.96 28.36
C TYR A 814 16.12 11.71 27.71
N ILE A 815 16.33 12.27 26.50
CA ILE A 815 15.28 13.05 25.81
C ILE A 815 14.08 12.17 25.47
N ALA A 816 14.34 10.99 24.91
CA ALA A 816 13.29 10.04 24.57
C ALA A 816 12.48 9.62 25.81
N GLN A 817 13.15 9.41 26.96
CA GLN A 817 12.47 9.06 28.21
C GLN A 817 11.55 10.17 28.73
N GLU A 818 11.97 11.44 28.67
CA GLU A 818 11.14 12.59 29.07
C GLU A 818 9.90 12.75 28.19
N VAL A 819 10.06 12.56 26.88
CA VAL A 819 8.96 12.56 25.91
C VAL A 819 7.97 11.43 26.21
N LYS A 820 8.47 10.19 26.37
CA LYS A 820 7.66 9.02 26.68
C LYS A 820 6.90 9.17 28.00
N ALA A 821 7.55 9.72 29.03
CA ALA A 821 6.91 9.99 30.32
C ALA A 821 5.76 11.00 30.18
N THR A 822 5.92 12.01 29.32
CA THR A 822 4.85 12.97 29.04
C THR A 822 3.68 12.32 28.30
N PHE A 823 3.94 11.47 27.31
CA PHE A 823 2.89 10.70 26.62
C PHE A 823 2.14 9.75 27.55
N GLU A 824 2.84 9.02 28.42
CA GLU A 824 2.21 8.16 29.42
C GLU A 824 1.28 8.96 30.35
N ARG A 825 1.77 10.09 30.89
CA ARG A 825 0.94 10.94 31.76
C ARG A 825 -0.30 11.46 31.03
N ALA A 826 -0.17 11.89 29.78
CA ALA A 826 -1.29 12.39 28.98
C ALA A 826 -2.34 11.30 28.77
N ALA A 827 -1.91 10.09 28.40
CA ALA A 827 -2.79 8.93 28.21
C ALA A 827 -3.54 8.57 29.50
N ARG A 828 -2.86 8.61 30.65
CA ARG A 828 -3.49 8.36 31.97
C ARG A 828 -4.52 9.43 32.33
N VAL A 829 -4.23 10.71 32.10
CA VAL A 829 -5.16 11.82 32.38
C VAL A 829 -6.43 11.72 31.54
N LEU A 830 -6.29 11.30 30.28
CA LEU A 830 -7.41 11.14 29.35
C LEU A 830 -8.08 9.75 29.45
N ASN A 831 -7.59 8.89 30.34
CA ASN A 831 -8.01 7.51 30.50
C ASN A 831 -8.06 6.73 29.17
N VAL A 832 -7.06 6.94 28.32
CA VAL A 832 -6.93 6.23 27.04
C VAL A 832 -6.39 4.83 27.33
N GLN A 833 -6.99 3.80 26.75
CA GLN A 833 -6.66 2.39 27.04
C GLN A 833 -6.64 1.54 25.77
N GLY A 834 -6.10 0.32 25.88
CA GLY A 834 -5.87 -0.56 24.73
C GLY A 834 -4.64 -0.10 23.93
N TYR A 835 -4.80 0.88 23.05
CA TYR A 835 -3.73 1.45 22.24
C TYR A 835 -4.07 2.88 21.83
N ALA A 836 -3.06 3.69 21.50
CA ALA A 836 -3.28 5.06 21.06
C ALA A 836 -2.09 5.62 20.28
N ARG A 837 -2.33 6.75 19.63
CA ARG A 837 -1.30 7.60 19.02
C ARG A 837 -1.39 9.00 19.61
N ILE A 838 -0.25 9.57 19.98
CA ILE A 838 -0.14 10.94 20.48
C ILE A 838 0.80 11.70 19.56
N ASP A 839 0.33 12.82 19.02
CA ASP A 839 1.09 13.69 18.14
C ASP A 839 1.51 14.95 18.91
N ALA A 840 2.79 15.33 18.78
CA ALA A 840 3.38 16.40 19.57
C ALA A 840 4.54 17.10 18.85
N PHE A 841 4.80 18.35 19.23
CA PHE A 841 6.07 19.00 18.93
C PHE A 841 7.04 18.85 20.10
N VAL A 842 8.31 18.58 19.81
CA VAL A 842 9.37 18.54 20.82
C VAL A 842 10.39 19.63 20.55
N ARG A 843 10.67 20.44 21.57
CA ARG A 843 11.79 21.38 21.61
C ARG A 843 12.88 20.85 22.52
N VAL A 844 14.10 20.78 22.01
CA VAL A 844 15.31 20.49 22.78
C VAL A 844 16.18 21.74 22.80
N TYR A 845 16.38 22.30 23.99
CA TYR A 845 17.18 23.51 24.20
C TYR A 845 18.66 23.17 24.46
N ASP A 846 19.56 24.13 24.25
CA ASP A 846 21.00 23.95 24.53
C ASP A 846 21.30 23.61 26.01
N SER A 847 20.38 23.93 26.92
CA SER A 847 20.45 23.54 28.33
C SER A 847 20.20 22.04 28.58
N GLY A 848 19.76 21.28 27.56
CA GLY A 848 19.26 19.91 27.70
C GLY A 848 17.80 19.83 28.17
N GLN A 849 17.13 20.96 28.38
CA GLN A 849 15.69 20.99 28.70
C GLN A 849 14.86 20.51 27.50
N VAL A 850 13.88 19.66 27.77
CA VAL A 850 12.93 19.12 26.79
C VAL A 850 11.55 19.70 27.08
N GLU A 851 10.91 20.27 26.06
CA GLU A 851 9.51 20.68 26.11
C GLU A 851 8.71 19.87 25.09
N THR A 852 7.73 19.10 25.56
CA THR A 852 6.81 18.32 24.73
C THR A 852 5.45 19.00 24.70
N ILE A 853 5.02 19.44 23.53
CA ILE A 853 3.77 20.18 23.31
C ILE A 853 2.79 19.25 22.62
N ILE A 854 1.76 18.80 23.35
CA ILE A 854 0.76 17.87 22.80
C ILE A 854 -0.15 18.60 21.81
N ILE A 855 -0.34 18.01 20.63
CA ILE A 855 -1.18 18.54 19.55
C ILE A 855 -2.50 17.76 19.49
N GLU A 856 -2.42 16.43 19.55
CA GLU A 856 -3.55 15.54 19.33
C GLU A 856 -3.34 14.21 20.07
N VAL A 857 -4.43 13.60 20.52
CA VAL A 857 -4.45 12.24 21.08
C VAL A 857 -5.54 11.46 20.37
N ASN A 858 -5.15 10.40 19.66
CA ASN A 858 -6.03 9.52 18.90
C ASN A 858 -6.17 8.19 19.64
N SER A 859 -7.37 7.88 20.13
CA SER A 859 -7.67 6.65 20.89
C SER A 859 -7.99 5.43 20.01
N LEU A 860 -8.22 5.64 18.71
CA LEU A 860 -8.34 4.59 17.69
C LEU A 860 -7.53 4.98 16.45
N PRO A 861 -6.19 5.05 16.56
CA PRO A 861 -5.37 5.49 15.45
C PRO A 861 -5.52 4.57 14.24
N GLY A 862 -5.33 5.16 13.04
CA GLY A 862 -5.20 4.46 11.77
C GLY A 862 -4.34 3.21 11.87
N MET A 863 -4.75 2.10 11.25
CA MET A 863 -4.02 0.84 11.25
C MET A 863 -3.75 0.39 9.81
N THR A 864 -3.40 1.32 8.92
CA THR A 864 -2.96 0.99 7.56
C THR A 864 -1.56 0.36 7.59
N PRO A 865 -1.13 -0.39 6.55
CA PRO A 865 0.20 -0.99 6.51
C PRO A 865 1.36 0.01 6.66
N ALA A 866 1.12 1.29 6.32
CA ALA A 866 2.10 2.37 6.38
C ALA A 866 2.10 3.15 7.69
N THR A 867 1.17 2.86 8.61
CA THR A 867 1.03 3.67 9.83
C THR A 867 2.29 3.50 10.70
N CYS A 868 2.85 4.63 11.15
CA CYS A 868 4.04 4.70 12.00
C CYS A 868 4.00 3.75 13.22
N ILE A 869 2.82 3.51 13.80
CA ILE A 869 2.66 2.67 14.99
C ILE A 869 3.17 1.22 14.78
N TYR A 870 3.10 0.68 13.56
CA TYR A 870 3.66 -0.65 13.28
C TYR A 870 5.19 -0.66 13.29
N HIS A 871 5.81 0.41 12.79
CA HIS A 871 7.27 0.58 12.87
C HIS A 871 7.74 0.72 14.32
N GLN A 872 6.99 1.50 15.11
CA GLN A 872 7.25 1.70 16.53
C GLN A 872 7.07 0.39 17.31
N ALA A 873 5.99 -0.34 17.06
CA ALA A 873 5.74 -1.66 17.65
C ALA A 873 6.85 -2.66 17.26
N ALA A 874 7.37 -2.58 16.04
CA ALA A 874 8.43 -3.47 15.57
C ALA A 874 9.75 -3.27 16.34
N ILE A 875 10.14 -2.02 16.62
CA ILE A 875 11.30 -1.71 17.48
C ILE A 875 11.10 -2.23 18.90
N ASN A 876 9.85 -2.25 19.38
CA ASN A 876 9.49 -2.81 20.69
C ASN A 876 9.30 -4.34 20.66
N GLY A 877 9.67 -5.01 19.56
CA GLY A 877 9.67 -6.47 19.45
C GLY A 877 8.34 -7.11 19.05
N TYR A 878 7.33 -6.30 18.68
CA TYR A 878 6.06 -6.82 18.21
C TYR A 878 6.04 -6.93 16.69
N LYS A 879 5.86 -8.15 16.18
CA LYS A 879 5.39 -8.33 14.79
C LYS A 879 3.98 -7.73 14.68
N PRO A 880 3.56 -7.20 13.53
CA PRO A 880 2.23 -6.56 13.38
C PRO A 880 1.07 -7.42 13.87
N TYR A 881 1.07 -8.72 13.57
CA TYR A 881 0.06 -9.64 14.10
C TYR A 881 0.08 -9.73 15.63
N HIS A 882 1.26 -9.87 16.25
CA HIS A 882 1.38 -9.91 17.71
C HIS A 882 0.91 -8.61 18.36
N PHE A 883 1.14 -7.47 17.71
CA PHE A 883 0.63 -6.18 18.18
C PHE A 883 -0.91 -6.16 18.20
N ILE A 884 -1.55 -6.57 17.10
CA ILE A 884 -3.02 -6.70 17.02
C ILE A 884 -3.56 -7.70 18.04
N ASP A 885 -2.87 -8.84 18.21
CA ASP A 885 -3.22 -9.86 19.18
C ASP A 885 -3.24 -9.28 20.60
N LYS A 886 -2.23 -8.50 20.97
CA LYS A 886 -2.17 -7.83 22.28
C LYS A 886 -3.28 -6.80 22.49
N ILE A 887 -3.64 -6.05 21.44
CA ILE A 887 -4.76 -5.12 21.47
C ILE A 887 -6.07 -5.88 21.75
N LEU A 888 -6.31 -6.99 21.06
CA LEU A 888 -7.50 -7.81 21.25
C LEU A 888 -7.51 -8.47 22.63
N GLU A 889 -6.39 -9.05 23.08
CA GLU A 889 -6.25 -9.63 24.42
C GLU A 889 -6.62 -8.63 25.51
N PHE A 890 -6.15 -7.40 25.41
CA PHE A 890 -6.52 -6.33 26.34
C PHE A 890 -8.03 -6.10 26.36
N GLY A 891 -8.66 -5.91 25.19
CA GLY A 891 -10.11 -5.70 25.06
C GLY A 891 -10.96 -6.85 25.63
N PHE A 892 -10.48 -8.10 25.49
CA PHE A 892 -11.11 -9.29 26.08
C PHE A 892 -10.97 -9.36 27.60
N HIS A 893 -9.87 -8.84 28.16
CA HIS A 893 -9.58 -8.92 29.59
C HIS A 893 -10.30 -7.84 30.41
N GLU A 894 -10.27 -6.59 29.96
CA GLU A 894 -10.88 -5.45 30.68
C GLU A 894 -12.37 -5.68 30.96
N ARG A 895 -13.09 -6.26 30.00
CA ARG A 895 -14.56 -6.36 30.04
C ARG A 895 -15.10 -7.65 30.64
N LYS A 896 -14.23 -8.57 31.05
CA LYS A 896 -14.62 -9.68 31.95
C LYS A 896 -14.66 -9.26 33.42
N ALA A 897 -14.15 -8.07 33.76
CA ALA A 897 -14.03 -7.59 35.12
C ALA A 897 -15.24 -6.77 35.61
N ASP A 898 -16.17 -6.38 34.73
CA ASP A 898 -17.43 -5.71 35.11
C ASP A 898 -18.62 -6.67 34.94
N PRO A 899 -18.95 -7.49 35.96
CA PRO A 899 -20.31 -8.00 36.05
C PRO A 899 -21.22 -6.81 36.35
N VAL A 900 -22.18 -6.59 35.45
CA VAL A 900 -23.36 -5.73 35.60
C VAL A 900 -23.79 -5.68 37.07
N VAL A 901 -23.55 -4.55 37.72
CA VAL A 901 -24.25 -4.22 38.96
C VAL A 901 -25.59 -3.62 38.51
N GLU A 902 -26.64 -4.42 38.69
CA GLU A 902 -28.05 -4.06 38.47
C GLU A 902 -28.46 -2.70 39.06
#